data_AF-A0A2X0TDK3-F1
#
_entry.id   AF-A0A2X0TDK3-F1
#
_cell.length_a   1.000
_cell.length_b   1.000
_cell.length_c   1.000
_cell.angle_alpha   90.00
_cell.angle_beta   90.00
_cell.angle_gamma   90.00
#
_symmetry.space_group_name_H-M   'P 1'
#
loop_
_entity.id
_entity.type
_entity.pdbx_description
1 polymer ?
#
loop_
_entity_poly.entity_id
_entity_poly.type
_entity_poly.pdbx_seq_one_letter_code
_entity_poly.pdbx_strand_id
1 'polypeptide(L)'
;MFKPILSFISLLFITMASAHAAPRPNIILVMADDMGWGDPSYNSTNVVYADGTPHPDQGWIHTPIMDDMAASGLRFDRFYAASAVCSPTRASCLTGRHPSRVGIGGANSGKLGFDETPLSTILSDAGYATGHYGKWHMGTMTTLRNDANRGAVGNTADYSAPWHFDYDVCFATESKVPTYNPYSGGSPLISDFDDSNFYGTRYWRIPDTWNETSGEGDVVLPADVNDAGDGDDSKLLVDQAIPFMQDAVSNNTPFFLVLWFHTPHKPIIDPDGVSGVNSSDAAKDSIEDLDTALGRLRDQLTTLGVRSNTMFWVTSDNGPENGVNSFNETDTVRSIRSGRYRDRKGKLFDGGIIVPGILEWPDVIPSPMSTDIPVVTSDYYPTILDYLELSVPNQKPLDGISLRPIINGTATERTKPIGFKLGNDTAWMNDRYKLVDQDTGWLLFDMENIAPGEEPEQTPLATETNVASQPQEIQDIYNTMLSEYNAWISTVNTDTPYVHASQPTVSLSTPLSSVAAPFNVTATFSKEVTQLNAGEFAVINGTPSNLTGSGTNWTVTITPSAPGTVNVSLPEGSAIDTDGNINAASGTLDVTYINASAPDVVLSTPTNVVTTNFSVTALFTEIVTGLDATDFTISNGAASNLSGGPTNYTVLITPATPGTVTVSLPAGVVQDSESNGNNASNPLNITYDPPIAPTVVLTGPSTASGAYAVSLVFSENVTGLDAADLNVLNGSATNLTGTGDSYSATITPAVPGNVTVSLPAGVVTDLDDALGNAASAPLITSFIPSGSGGHTVDILPPQTAGQTVDSDGLVPGHQSNNLDKFSEPEAPFTATNLFVRGASNSERKVRAFARFDLSSISGMPVERATLSFNGFSLNSSSNNDTDIEVIALASDWSENGVPLPTYTHPVIGSPVNGGSVTTGLVSLVRDYTFDLTDMVRNWTDGTWTNYGLRIQLSNDGMNNGVGIRTEGEGTIALSVSAAPLNTESDLGPGSSDFTLRWNALPGASYSVEATDHLTNAWEVATNLSGSYTGTNSFTFEGDTALYSNRFYRVVYPAAP
;
A
#
# COMPACT_ATOMS: atom_id res chain seq x y z
N MET A 1 -81.25 32.37 -17.98
CA MET A 1 -80.51 31.72 -16.87
C MET A 1 -79.52 30.76 -17.53
N PHE A 2 -78.22 30.88 -17.20
CA PHE A 2 -77.03 30.19 -17.74
C PHE A 2 -76.27 30.80 -18.94
N LYS A 3 -75.05 31.30 -18.61
CA LYS A 3 -73.80 31.51 -19.39
C LYS A 3 -73.78 32.61 -20.49
N PRO A 4 -72.63 33.27 -20.76
CA PRO A 4 -71.25 32.80 -20.51
C PRO A 4 -70.31 33.78 -19.74
N ILE A 5 -69.56 33.21 -18.80
CA ILE A 5 -68.26 33.72 -18.34
C ILE A 5 -67.24 32.88 -19.12
N LEU A 6 -66.79 33.35 -20.30
CA LEU A 6 -65.74 32.66 -21.07
C LEU A 6 -65.00 33.55 -22.09
N SER A 7 -64.97 34.89 -21.92
CA SER A 7 -64.31 35.77 -22.91
C SER A 7 -63.31 36.80 -22.33
N PHE A 8 -62.93 36.69 -21.05
CA PHE A 8 -61.92 37.60 -20.47
C PHE A 8 -60.64 36.91 -19.97
N ILE A 9 -60.51 35.59 -20.12
CA ILE A 9 -59.30 34.83 -19.71
C ILE A 9 -58.40 34.48 -20.91
N SER A 10 -58.85 34.68 -22.16
CA SER A 10 -58.06 34.35 -23.37
C SER A 10 -57.26 35.52 -23.96
N LEU A 11 -57.18 36.67 -23.28
CA LEU A 11 -56.35 37.82 -23.70
C LEU A 11 -55.25 38.17 -22.68
N LEU A 12 -54.87 37.21 -21.83
CA LEU A 12 -53.76 37.32 -20.88
C LEU A 12 -52.84 36.09 -20.97
N PHE A 13 -52.64 35.56 -22.18
CA PHE A 13 -51.81 34.37 -22.44
C PHE A 13 -50.92 34.50 -23.69
N ILE A 14 -50.53 35.72 -24.07
CA ILE A 14 -49.55 35.95 -25.14
C ILE A 14 -48.55 37.01 -24.64
N THR A 15 -47.26 36.63 -24.72
CA THR A 15 -46.02 37.33 -24.36
C THR A 15 -45.65 37.45 -22.86
N MET A 16 -45.43 36.32 -22.19
CA MET A 16 -44.16 36.17 -21.46
C MET A 16 -43.17 35.54 -22.43
N ALA A 17 -42.62 36.35 -23.34
CA ALA A 17 -41.30 36.05 -23.82
C ALA A 17 -40.42 36.23 -22.58
N SER A 18 -39.91 35.12 -22.02
CA SER A 18 -38.74 35.23 -21.16
C SER A 18 -37.74 36.06 -21.95
N ALA A 19 -37.45 37.27 -21.50
CA ALA A 19 -36.28 37.98 -21.96
C ALA A 19 -35.10 37.07 -21.59
N HIS A 20 -34.70 36.21 -22.53
CA HIS A 20 -33.39 35.59 -22.47
C HIS A 20 -32.44 36.79 -22.39
N ALA A 21 -31.78 36.97 -21.24
CA ALA A 21 -30.61 37.82 -21.19
C ALA A 21 -29.74 37.42 -22.38
N ALA A 22 -29.25 38.39 -23.15
CA ALA A 22 -28.37 38.10 -24.28
C ALA A 22 -27.25 37.17 -23.76
N PRO A 23 -26.95 36.08 -24.47
CA PRO A 23 -25.94 35.13 -24.01
C PRO A 23 -24.62 35.88 -23.80
N ARG A 24 -24.06 35.76 -22.60
CA ARG A 24 -22.78 36.40 -22.27
C ARG A 24 -21.70 35.89 -23.23
N PRO A 25 -20.79 36.76 -23.71
CA PRO A 25 -19.76 36.36 -24.66
C PRO A 25 -18.71 35.49 -23.97
N ASN A 26 -18.12 34.56 -24.74
CA ASN A 26 -16.82 34.00 -24.35
C ASN A 26 -15.74 35.05 -24.54
N ILE A 27 -14.64 34.96 -23.81
CA ILE A 27 -13.55 35.93 -23.85
C ILE A 27 -12.24 35.17 -24.03
N ILE A 28 -11.45 35.55 -25.04
CA ILE A 28 -10.12 34.99 -25.31
C ILE A 28 -9.13 36.13 -25.37
N LEU A 29 -8.11 36.08 -24.51
CA LEU A 29 -6.98 36.98 -24.51
C LEU A 29 -5.75 36.23 -25.04
N VAL A 30 -5.37 36.47 -26.29
CA VAL A 30 -4.10 36.00 -26.86
C VAL A 30 -3.02 37.06 -26.72
N MET A 31 -1.84 36.62 -26.28
CA MET A 31 -0.63 37.43 -26.21
C MET A 31 0.57 36.61 -26.70
N ALA A 32 1.30 37.12 -27.68
CA ALA A 32 2.65 36.67 -28.03
C ALA A 32 3.71 37.23 -27.06
N ASP A 33 4.91 36.66 -27.06
CA ASP A 33 6.03 37.03 -26.17
C ASP A 33 7.19 37.54 -27.04
N ASP A 34 7.42 38.86 -27.03
CA ASP A 34 8.38 39.56 -27.90
C ASP A 34 8.03 39.66 -29.40
N MET A 35 6.76 39.56 -29.79
CA MET A 35 6.36 39.87 -31.17
C MET A 35 6.23 41.39 -31.36
N GLY A 36 7.00 41.94 -32.29
CA GLY A 36 7.01 43.37 -32.59
C GLY A 36 5.84 43.80 -33.48
N TRP A 37 5.55 45.10 -33.47
CA TRP A 37 4.47 45.67 -34.30
C TRP A 37 4.62 45.37 -35.79
N GLY A 38 5.86 45.31 -36.28
CA GLY A 38 6.17 45.07 -37.69
C GLY A 38 6.28 43.60 -38.08
N ASP A 39 6.06 42.65 -37.17
CA ASP A 39 6.21 41.23 -37.47
C ASP A 39 5.02 40.63 -38.24
N PRO A 40 3.74 40.86 -37.87
CA PRO A 40 2.61 40.36 -38.65
C PRO A 40 2.51 41.00 -40.03
N SER A 41 2.14 40.22 -41.05
CA SER A 41 2.05 40.70 -42.43
C SER A 41 1.08 41.86 -42.63
N TYR A 42 -0.05 41.88 -41.90
CA TYR A 42 -1.03 42.96 -42.01
C TYR A 42 -0.46 44.34 -41.62
N ASN A 43 0.55 44.38 -40.77
CA ASN A 43 1.25 45.60 -40.38
C ASN A 43 2.45 45.87 -41.30
N SER A 44 3.17 44.85 -41.77
CA SER A 44 4.42 45.01 -42.52
C SER A 44 4.24 45.22 -44.04
N THR A 45 3.13 44.77 -44.63
CA THR A 45 2.93 44.71 -46.10
C THR A 45 2.98 46.08 -46.80
N ASN A 46 2.73 47.18 -46.08
CA ASN A 46 2.74 48.53 -46.64
C ASN A 46 3.75 49.48 -45.95
N VAL A 47 4.68 48.93 -45.16
CA VAL A 47 5.69 49.76 -44.50
C VAL A 47 6.77 50.14 -45.51
N VAL A 48 6.97 51.43 -45.66
CA VAL A 48 8.07 52.04 -46.41
C VAL A 48 8.83 52.94 -45.47
N TYR A 49 10.14 53.06 -45.68
CA TYR A 49 10.90 54.12 -45.06
C TYR A 49 10.34 55.48 -45.46
N ALA A 50 10.63 56.51 -44.66
CA ALA A 50 10.21 57.87 -44.94
C ALA A 50 10.70 58.44 -46.30
N ASP A 51 11.73 57.84 -46.91
CA ASP A 51 12.18 58.17 -48.28
C ASP A 51 11.38 57.46 -49.40
N GLY A 52 10.39 56.65 -49.03
CA GLY A 52 9.50 55.91 -49.92
C GLY A 52 10.03 54.55 -50.36
N THR A 53 11.20 54.11 -49.89
CA THR A 53 11.72 52.78 -50.20
C THR A 53 11.03 51.70 -49.36
N PRO A 54 10.75 50.49 -49.92
CA PRO A 54 10.25 49.35 -49.15
C PRO A 54 11.04 49.10 -47.87
N HIS A 55 10.34 49.02 -46.74
CA HIS A 55 10.98 48.57 -45.50
C HIS A 55 11.38 47.09 -45.66
N PRO A 56 12.54 46.63 -45.13
CA PRO A 56 13.00 45.24 -45.26
C PRO A 56 12.01 44.18 -44.74
N ASP A 57 11.04 44.61 -43.95
CA ASP A 57 10.02 43.79 -43.30
C ASP A 57 8.88 43.44 -44.26
N GLN A 58 8.77 44.18 -45.37
CA GLN A 58 7.66 44.06 -46.30
C GLN A 58 7.60 42.65 -46.89
N GLY A 59 6.59 41.88 -46.46
CA GLY A 59 6.25 40.57 -47.00
C GLY A 59 7.27 39.46 -46.68
N TRP A 60 8.01 39.57 -45.58
CA TRP A 60 8.94 38.51 -45.16
C TRP A 60 8.27 37.41 -44.31
N ILE A 61 7.50 37.81 -43.30
CA ILE A 61 6.74 36.90 -42.43
C ILE A 61 5.31 36.84 -42.97
N HIS A 62 4.76 35.64 -43.12
CA HIS A 62 3.41 35.42 -43.66
C HIS A 62 2.43 34.99 -42.56
N THR A 63 1.51 35.87 -42.16
CA THR A 63 0.51 35.60 -41.12
C THR A 63 -0.92 35.70 -41.68
N PRO A 64 -1.34 34.80 -42.61
CA PRO A 64 -2.63 34.90 -43.29
C PRO A 64 -3.85 34.83 -42.35
N ILE A 65 -3.75 34.17 -41.19
CA ILE A 65 -4.85 34.13 -40.23
C ILE A 65 -5.01 35.48 -39.55
N MET A 66 -3.92 36.06 -39.03
CA MET A 66 -3.94 37.41 -38.46
C MET A 66 -4.35 38.44 -39.51
N ASP A 67 -3.94 38.29 -40.78
CA ASP A 67 -4.39 39.15 -41.88
C ASP A 67 -5.91 39.09 -42.07
N ASP A 68 -6.50 37.89 -42.08
CA ASP A 68 -7.94 37.73 -42.19
C ASP A 68 -8.69 38.25 -40.95
N MET A 69 -8.14 38.04 -39.74
CA MET A 69 -8.71 38.60 -38.50
C MET A 69 -8.67 40.15 -38.53
N ALA A 70 -7.57 40.76 -38.96
CA ALA A 70 -7.44 42.20 -39.10
C ALA A 70 -8.36 42.77 -40.20
N ALA A 71 -8.57 42.02 -41.30
CA ALA A 71 -9.43 42.42 -42.41
C ALA A 71 -10.93 42.19 -42.14
N SER A 72 -11.29 41.37 -41.15
CA SER A 72 -12.68 41.06 -40.80
C SER A 72 -13.16 41.64 -39.47
N GLY A 73 -12.24 41.96 -38.55
CA GLY A 73 -12.52 42.49 -37.22
C GLY A 73 -12.18 43.98 -37.06
N LEU A 74 -11.75 44.35 -35.85
CA LEU A 74 -11.23 45.66 -35.50
C LEU A 74 -9.70 45.60 -35.38
N ARG A 75 -9.01 46.30 -36.27
CA ARG A 75 -7.55 46.46 -36.24
C ARG A 75 -7.16 47.74 -35.49
N PHE A 76 -6.21 47.63 -34.57
CA PHE A 76 -5.67 48.77 -33.84
C PHE A 76 -4.27 49.10 -34.38
N ASP A 77 -4.13 50.28 -34.97
CA ASP A 77 -2.85 50.72 -35.56
C ASP A 77 -1.92 51.30 -34.46
N ARG A 78 -2.48 51.69 -33.31
CA ARG A 78 -1.78 52.22 -32.12
C ARG A 78 -2.16 51.44 -30.85
N PHE A 79 -1.80 50.16 -30.81
CA PHE A 79 -1.96 49.30 -29.62
C PHE A 79 -0.65 49.23 -28.83
N TYR A 80 -0.70 49.54 -27.53
CA TYR A 80 0.44 49.58 -26.64
C TYR A 80 0.39 48.48 -25.58
N ALA A 81 1.52 47.83 -25.33
CA ALA A 81 1.77 47.07 -24.12
C ALA A 81 1.95 48.02 -22.93
N ALA A 82 1.43 47.65 -21.75
CA ALA A 82 1.56 48.48 -20.54
C ALA A 82 3.01 48.66 -20.04
N SER A 83 3.96 47.87 -20.56
CA SER A 83 5.40 48.01 -20.30
C SER A 83 6.22 47.52 -21.48
N ALA A 84 7.51 47.84 -21.50
CA ALA A 84 8.45 47.37 -22.52
C ALA A 84 9.06 46.00 -22.21
N VAL A 85 8.51 45.25 -21.25
CA VAL A 85 8.91 43.89 -20.88
C VAL A 85 7.70 43.07 -20.40
N CYS A 86 7.83 41.75 -20.49
CA CYS A 86 6.79 40.73 -20.29
C CYS A 86 6.02 40.79 -18.95
N SER A 87 6.65 40.50 -17.80
CA SER A 87 5.95 40.32 -16.51
C SER A 87 5.03 41.51 -16.13
N PRO A 88 5.48 42.78 -16.25
CA PRO A 88 4.64 43.95 -15.99
C PRO A 88 3.39 44.03 -16.88
N THR A 89 3.51 43.81 -18.19
CA THR A 89 2.37 43.90 -19.13
C THR A 89 1.30 42.86 -18.81
N ARG A 90 1.73 41.63 -18.52
CA ARG A 90 0.87 40.50 -18.11
C ARG A 90 0.04 40.84 -16.87
N ALA A 91 0.69 41.42 -15.85
CA ALA A 91 0.02 41.83 -14.62
C ALA A 91 -1.01 42.93 -14.87
N SER A 92 -0.64 43.90 -15.71
CA SER A 92 -1.54 45.00 -16.08
C SER A 92 -2.75 44.54 -16.88
N CYS A 93 -2.56 43.57 -17.78
CA CYS A 93 -3.63 42.96 -18.59
C CYS A 93 -4.74 42.37 -17.71
N LEU A 94 -4.38 41.68 -16.63
CA LEU A 94 -5.35 41.02 -15.75
C LEU A 94 -5.95 41.93 -14.68
N THR A 95 -5.38 43.10 -14.42
CA THR A 95 -5.80 43.99 -13.30
C THR A 95 -6.30 45.36 -13.75
N GLY A 96 -6.02 45.77 -15.00
CA GLY A 96 -6.31 47.13 -15.49
C GLY A 96 -5.48 48.24 -14.85
N ARG A 97 -4.47 47.85 -14.06
CA ARG A 97 -3.63 48.74 -13.25
C ARG A 97 -2.24 48.84 -13.85
N HIS A 98 -1.63 50.01 -13.75
CA HIS A 98 -0.25 50.22 -14.17
C HIS A 98 0.69 49.30 -13.37
N PRO A 99 1.70 48.66 -13.97
CA PRO A 99 2.47 47.61 -13.31
C PRO A 99 3.16 48.01 -12.01
N SER A 100 3.58 49.28 -11.88
CA SER A 100 4.15 49.80 -10.63
C SER A 100 3.16 49.82 -9.45
N ARG A 101 1.84 49.95 -9.71
CA ARG A 101 0.80 49.85 -8.68
C ARG A 101 0.60 48.41 -8.20
N VAL A 102 0.80 47.45 -9.11
CA VAL A 102 0.69 46.01 -8.85
C VAL A 102 1.94 45.45 -8.17
N GLY A 103 3.06 46.18 -8.20
CA GLY A 103 4.33 45.74 -7.61
C GLY A 103 5.23 44.95 -8.55
N ILE A 104 4.90 44.89 -9.85
CA ILE A 104 5.69 44.22 -10.89
C ILE A 104 6.31 45.29 -11.80
N GLY A 105 7.45 45.83 -11.39
CA GLY A 105 8.12 46.96 -12.06
C GLY A 105 9.08 46.60 -13.20
N GLY A 106 9.33 45.31 -13.42
CA GLY A 106 10.23 44.80 -14.45
C GLY A 106 10.11 43.28 -14.63
N ALA A 107 10.82 42.72 -15.60
CA ALA A 107 10.81 41.27 -15.84
C ALA A 107 11.39 40.50 -14.63
N ASN A 108 10.71 39.42 -14.22
CA ASN A 108 11.08 38.62 -13.04
C ASN A 108 11.14 39.41 -11.71
N SER A 109 10.51 40.59 -11.63
CA SER A 109 10.49 41.43 -10.43
C SER A 109 9.11 41.40 -9.78
N GLY A 110 9.06 41.06 -8.49
CA GLY A 110 7.81 41.00 -7.72
C GLY A 110 6.89 39.85 -8.16
N LYS A 111 5.65 39.93 -7.69
CA LYS A 111 4.58 38.97 -7.99
C LYS A 111 3.22 39.66 -8.06
N LEU A 112 2.23 39.00 -8.66
CA LEU A 112 0.84 39.41 -8.57
C LEU A 112 0.43 39.23 -7.11
N GLY A 113 0.14 40.35 -6.45
CA GLY A 113 -0.27 40.37 -5.05
C GLY A 113 -1.65 39.73 -4.86
N PHE A 114 -1.85 39.09 -3.72
CA PHE A 114 -3.13 38.46 -3.36
C PHE A 114 -4.20 39.49 -2.96
N ASP A 115 -3.82 40.75 -2.80
CA ASP A 115 -4.69 41.90 -2.62
C ASP A 115 -5.21 42.48 -3.96
N GLU A 116 -4.74 41.97 -5.10
CA GLU A 116 -5.27 42.32 -6.42
C GLU A 116 -6.47 41.44 -6.78
N THR A 117 -7.40 41.99 -7.55
CA THR A 117 -8.60 41.26 -8.03
C THR A 117 -8.52 41.12 -9.54
N PRO A 118 -7.88 40.06 -10.05
CA PRO A 118 -7.71 39.87 -11.48
C PRO A 118 -9.02 39.51 -12.19
N LEU A 119 -9.04 39.63 -13.52
CA LEU A 119 -10.19 39.26 -14.36
C LEU A 119 -10.66 37.83 -14.13
N SER A 120 -9.76 36.88 -13.87
CA SER A 120 -10.10 35.48 -13.60
C SER A 120 -11.01 35.35 -12.38
N THR A 121 -10.66 35.97 -11.24
CA THR A 121 -11.51 36.02 -10.04
C THR A 121 -12.89 36.61 -10.34
N ILE A 122 -12.95 37.74 -11.02
CA ILE A 122 -14.22 38.43 -11.30
C ILE A 122 -15.11 37.62 -12.25
N LEU A 123 -14.52 37.00 -13.26
CA LEU A 123 -15.25 36.22 -14.24
C LEU A 123 -15.68 34.87 -13.65
N SER A 124 -14.86 34.25 -12.81
CA SER A 124 -15.23 33.06 -12.04
C SER A 124 -16.44 33.35 -11.14
N ASP A 125 -16.43 34.45 -10.38
CA ASP A 125 -17.58 34.92 -9.59
C ASP A 125 -18.82 35.21 -10.46
N ALA A 126 -18.61 35.65 -11.71
CA ALA A 126 -19.67 35.85 -12.67
C ALA A 126 -20.16 34.54 -13.33
N GLY A 127 -19.57 33.38 -13.02
CA GLY A 127 -19.96 32.07 -13.52
C GLY A 127 -19.32 31.69 -14.86
N TYR A 128 -18.15 32.24 -15.17
CA TYR A 128 -17.33 31.78 -16.29
C TYR A 128 -16.48 30.59 -15.89
N ALA A 129 -16.27 29.67 -16.83
CA ALA A 129 -15.14 28.76 -16.74
C ALA A 129 -13.85 29.53 -17.04
N THR A 130 -12.79 29.37 -16.25
CA THR A 130 -11.54 30.15 -16.36
C THR A 130 -10.33 29.26 -16.66
N GLY A 131 -9.57 29.58 -17.70
CA GLY A 131 -8.42 28.79 -18.14
C GLY A 131 -7.19 29.64 -18.42
N HIS A 132 -6.02 29.25 -17.88
CA HIS A 132 -4.72 29.88 -18.18
C HIS A 132 -3.76 28.92 -18.86
N TYR A 133 -3.32 29.26 -20.06
CA TYR A 133 -2.44 28.43 -20.88
C TYR A 133 -1.21 29.22 -21.33
N GLY A 134 -0.03 28.63 -21.13
CA GLY A 134 1.25 29.22 -21.51
C GLY A 134 1.96 29.96 -20.37
N LYS A 135 2.72 30.99 -20.72
CA LYS A 135 3.62 31.68 -19.78
C LYS A 135 2.84 32.48 -18.74
N TRP A 136 3.03 32.22 -17.45
CA TRP A 136 2.41 32.98 -16.35
C TRP A 136 3.20 34.26 -16.04
N HIS A 137 4.46 34.07 -15.64
CA HIS A 137 5.46 35.11 -15.40
C HIS A 137 5.12 36.20 -14.37
N MET A 138 4.07 36.04 -13.57
CA MET A 138 3.68 36.98 -12.51
C MET A 138 3.86 36.42 -11.09
N GLY A 139 4.63 35.35 -10.93
CA GLY A 139 5.08 34.77 -9.67
C GLY A 139 5.75 33.43 -9.94
N THR A 140 6.36 32.80 -8.92
CA THR A 140 6.81 31.42 -9.05
C THR A 140 5.65 30.43 -8.88
N MET A 141 5.81 29.24 -9.48
CA MET A 141 4.86 28.14 -9.47
C MET A 141 5.15 27.10 -8.38
N THR A 142 6.29 27.21 -7.69
CA THR A 142 6.72 26.26 -6.66
C THR A 142 7.63 26.90 -5.63
N THR A 143 7.53 26.43 -4.38
CA THR A 143 8.47 26.73 -3.30
C THR A 143 9.30 25.49 -2.91
N LEU A 144 9.08 24.35 -3.56
CA LEU A 144 9.64 23.06 -3.13
C LEU A 144 10.81 22.59 -4.00
N ARG A 145 11.03 23.22 -5.15
CA ARG A 145 12.10 22.83 -6.09
C ARG A 145 12.56 24.01 -6.93
N ASN A 146 13.68 23.81 -7.61
CA ASN A 146 14.18 24.79 -8.57
C ASN A 146 13.36 24.68 -9.88
N ASP A 147 12.78 25.79 -10.30
CA ASP A 147 12.06 25.95 -11.57
C ASP A 147 12.25 27.37 -12.11
N ALA A 148 12.67 27.48 -13.37
CA ALA A 148 12.85 28.75 -14.06
C ALA A 148 13.73 29.78 -13.30
N ASN A 149 13.28 31.04 -13.19
CA ASN A 149 14.08 32.16 -12.72
C ASN A 149 13.85 32.47 -11.23
N ARG A 150 12.64 32.20 -10.71
CA ARG A 150 12.23 32.53 -9.34
C ARG A 150 11.91 31.29 -8.51
N GLY A 151 11.57 30.15 -9.14
CA GLY A 151 11.34 28.91 -8.44
C GLY A 151 12.61 28.40 -7.78
N ALA A 152 12.63 28.46 -6.46
CA ALA A 152 13.72 27.96 -5.63
C ALA A 152 13.14 27.39 -4.33
N VAL A 153 13.82 26.39 -3.78
CA VAL A 153 13.41 25.77 -2.50
C VAL A 153 13.34 26.84 -1.41
N GLY A 154 12.15 27.03 -0.81
CA GLY A 154 11.86 28.00 0.23
C GLY A 154 11.52 29.42 -0.25
N ASN A 155 11.41 29.69 -1.57
CA ASN A 155 11.05 31.04 -2.06
C ASN A 155 9.53 31.29 -2.00
N THR A 156 9.00 31.52 -0.80
CA THR A 156 7.60 31.89 -0.56
C THR A 156 7.31 33.34 -0.97
N ALA A 157 8.32 34.21 -0.98
CA ALA A 157 8.17 35.63 -1.25
C ALA A 157 7.58 35.89 -2.65
N ASP A 158 8.05 35.17 -3.67
CA ASP A 158 7.59 35.30 -5.06
C ASP A 158 6.47 34.31 -5.44
N TYR A 159 6.05 33.42 -4.54
CA TYR A 159 5.06 32.38 -4.85
C TYR A 159 3.68 33.01 -5.11
N SER A 160 3.21 32.86 -6.35
CA SER A 160 1.96 33.40 -6.86
C SER A 160 1.72 32.77 -8.22
N ALA A 161 0.85 31.76 -8.25
CA ALA A 161 0.57 30.90 -9.39
C ALA A 161 -0.90 31.06 -9.82
N PRO A 162 -1.28 30.62 -11.05
CA PRO A 162 -2.65 30.77 -11.55
C PRO A 162 -3.74 30.23 -10.60
N TRP A 163 -3.50 29.10 -9.92
CA TRP A 163 -4.48 28.50 -9.01
C TRP A 163 -4.77 29.33 -7.75
N HIS A 164 -4.02 30.40 -7.47
CA HIS A 164 -4.35 31.36 -6.42
C HIS A 164 -5.33 32.46 -6.88
N PHE A 165 -5.66 32.51 -8.17
CA PHE A 165 -6.45 33.58 -8.79
C PHE A 165 -7.66 33.03 -9.56
N ASP A 166 -8.30 32.00 -9.01
CA ASP A 166 -9.57 31.46 -9.49
C ASP A 166 -9.58 31.03 -10.97
N TYR A 167 -8.45 30.50 -11.45
CA TYR A 167 -8.42 29.69 -12.67
C TYR A 167 -8.92 28.27 -12.34
N ASP A 168 -9.91 27.77 -13.09
CA ASP A 168 -10.41 26.39 -12.96
C ASP A 168 -9.43 25.36 -13.53
N VAL A 169 -8.70 25.77 -14.57
CA VAL A 169 -7.70 24.94 -15.24
C VAL A 169 -6.48 25.79 -15.60
N CYS A 170 -5.29 25.24 -15.45
CA CYS A 170 -4.10 25.83 -16.05
C CYS A 170 -3.21 24.77 -16.71
N PHE A 171 -2.52 25.17 -17.78
CA PHE A 171 -1.38 24.47 -18.34
C PHE A 171 -0.31 25.51 -18.59
N ALA A 172 0.44 25.82 -17.55
CA ALA A 172 1.19 27.07 -17.46
C ALA A 172 2.65 26.86 -17.09
N THR A 173 3.53 27.73 -17.55
CA THR A 173 4.95 27.76 -17.14
C THR A 173 5.23 29.00 -16.32
N GLU A 174 6.24 28.95 -15.45
CA GLU A 174 6.69 30.16 -14.75
C GLU A 174 7.27 31.19 -15.74
N SER A 175 8.06 30.72 -16.71
CA SER A 175 8.88 31.55 -17.58
C SER A 175 8.95 30.98 -19.01
N LYS A 176 9.92 31.45 -19.80
CA LYS A 176 10.18 31.06 -21.19
C LYS A 176 10.51 29.55 -21.35
N VAL A 177 9.97 28.93 -22.40
CA VAL A 177 10.38 27.61 -22.92
C VAL A 177 10.96 27.77 -24.33
N PRO A 178 11.63 26.76 -24.90
CA PRO A 178 11.90 26.73 -26.33
C PRO A 178 10.63 26.76 -27.17
N THR A 179 10.65 27.51 -28.28
CA THR A 179 9.50 27.59 -29.21
C THR A 179 9.20 26.27 -29.94
N TYR A 180 10.15 25.34 -29.93
CA TYR A 180 9.96 24.01 -30.50
C TYR A 180 10.45 22.94 -29.53
N ASN A 181 9.65 21.89 -29.36
CA ASN A 181 9.87 20.80 -28.40
C ASN A 181 10.13 21.34 -26.97
N PRO A 182 9.15 22.05 -26.38
CA PRO A 182 9.35 22.77 -25.12
C PRO A 182 9.65 21.85 -23.91
N TYR A 183 9.34 20.55 -24.03
CA TYR A 183 9.66 19.52 -23.03
C TYR A 183 11.11 19.02 -23.07
N SER A 184 11.86 19.30 -24.14
CA SER A 184 13.26 18.87 -24.28
C SER A 184 14.26 19.64 -23.41
N GLY A 185 13.78 20.52 -22.51
CA GLY A 185 14.57 21.24 -21.51
C GLY A 185 15.32 20.37 -20.48
N GLY A 186 15.38 19.05 -20.65
CA GLY A 186 16.32 18.18 -19.94
C GLY A 186 17.72 18.33 -20.52
N SER A 187 18.68 18.75 -19.69
CA SER A 187 20.08 18.96 -20.08
C SER A 187 20.69 17.73 -20.79
N PRO A 188 21.53 17.93 -21.83
CA PRO A 188 21.93 19.23 -22.33
C PRO A 188 20.90 19.82 -23.29
N LEU A 189 20.61 21.10 -23.07
CA LEU A 189 20.18 22.00 -24.15
C LEU A 189 21.11 21.80 -25.34
N ILE A 190 20.63 22.01 -26.56
CA ILE A 190 21.49 22.03 -27.76
C ILE A 190 22.78 22.77 -27.43
N SER A 191 23.93 22.17 -27.72
CA SER A 191 25.25 22.59 -27.21
C SER A 191 25.66 24.03 -27.54
N ASP A 192 24.91 24.70 -28.41
CA ASP A 192 25.12 26.07 -28.88
C ASP A 192 24.23 27.10 -28.17
N PHE A 193 23.49 26.71 -27.12
CA PHE A 193 22.66 27.61 -26.34
C PHE A 193 23.44 28.21 -25.15
N ASP A 194 24.00 29.40 -25.36
CA ASP A 194 24.80 30.18 -24.39
C ASP A 194 23.92 31.17 -23.59
N ASP A 195 22.91 30.68 -22.88
CA ASP A 195 22.20 31.45 -21.83
C ASP A 195 22.45 30.78 -20.47
N SER A 196 23.41 31.31 -19.72
CA SER A 196 23.75 30.84 -18.37
C SER A 196 22.60 30.97 -17.36
N ASN A 197 21.52 31.68 -17.70
CA ASN A 197 20.35 31.86 -16.85
C ASN A 197 19.18 30.94 -17.21
N PHE A 198 19.31 30.03 -18.17
CA PHE A 198 18.26 29.07 -18.47
C PHE A 198 18.39 27.85 -17.55
N TYR A 199 17.54 27.80 -16.52
CA TYR A 199 17.52 26.72 -15.53
C TYR A 199 16.51 25.60 -15.87
N GLY A 200 15.80 25.72 -17.01
CA GLY A 200 14.65 24.87 -17.36
C GLY A 200 13.37 25.34 -16.65
N THR A 201 12.23 25.30 -17.34
CA THR A 201 10.91 25.56 -16.75
C THR A 201 10.00 24.38 -17.04
N ARG A 202 9.08 24.10 -16.12
CA ARG A 202 8.09 23.03 -16.27
C ARG A 202 6.75 23.62 -16.67
N TYR A 203 5.94 22.78 -17.32
CA TYR A 203 4.51 22.98 -17.37
C TYR A 203 3.88 22.48 -16.08
N TRP A 204 2.96 23.27 -15.55
CA TRP A 204 2.25 23.05 -14.30
C TRP A 204 0.74 23.02 -14.57
N ARG A 205 0.04 22.14 -13.87
CA ARG A 205 -1.43 22.06 -13.79
C ARG A 205 -1.89 22.27 -12.35
N ILE A 206 -3.17 22.59 -12.21
CA ILE A 206 -3.84 22.59 -10.90
C ILE A 206 -3.95 21.13 -10.43
N PRO A 207 -3.55 20.80 -9.20
CA PRO A 207 -3.64 19.44 -8.67
C PRO A 207 -5.07 18.90 -8.60
N ASP A 208 -5.27 17.64 -9.01
CA ASP A 208 -6.58 16.95 -8.99
C ASP A 208 -7.20 16.90 -7.57
N THR A 209 -6.33 16.75 -6.57
CA THR A 209 -6.67 17.01 -5.18
C THR A 209 -5.81 18.17 -4.72
N TRP A 210 -6.33 19.39 -4.85
CA TRP A 210 -5.78 20.52 -4.11
C TRP A 210 -5.88 20.17 -2.63
N ASN A 211 -4.78 19.68 -2.07
CA ASN A 211 -4.61 19.60 -0.65
C ASN A 211 -3.56 20.63 -0.29
N GLU A 212 -3.86 21.37 0.77
CA GLU A 212 -3.04 22.41 1.37
C GLU A 212 -1.67 21.88 1.89
N THR A 213 -1.28 20.64 1.56
CA THR A 213 -0.03 20.00 2.00
C THR A 213 1.04 20.01 0.90
N SER A 214 0.68 20.08 -0.39
CA SER A 214 1.67 19.96 -1.48
C SER A 214 2.48 21.23 -1.75
N GLY A 215 1.98 22.43 -1.46
CA GLY A 215 2.74 23.69 -1.63
C GLY A 215 3.19 24.04 -3.06
N GLU A 216 2.78 23.27 -4.08
CA GLU A 216 3.04 23.51 -5.51
C GLU A 216 1.96 22.82 -6.37
N GLY A 217 1.88 23.20 -7.65
CA GLY A 217 1.02 22.54 -8.65
C GLY A 217 1.56 21.19 -9.13
N ASP A 218 0.78 20.48 -9.94
CA ASP A 218 1.21 19.21 -10.53
C ASP A 218 2.12 19.47 -11.74
N VAL A 219 3.34 18.95 -11.69
CA VAL A 219 4.25 18.98 -12.85
C VAL A 219 3.67 18.09 -13.94
N VAL A 220 3.45 18.67 -15.12
CA VAL A 220 2.98 17.91 -16.27
C VAL A 220 4.17 17.25 -16.95
N LEU A 221 4.19 15.92 -17.01
CA LEU A 221 5.26 15.20 -17.70
C LEU A 221 4.97 15.11 -19.20
N PRO A 222 5.98 14.94 -20.07
CA PRO A 222 5.77 14.75 -21.50
C PRO A 222 4.81 13.58 -21.82
N ALA A 223 4.76 12.55 -20.98
CA ALA A 223 3.86 11.41 -21.15
C ALA A 223 2.38 11.75 -20.89
N ASP A 224 2.11 12.88 -20.22
CA ASP A 224 0.76 13.34 -19.82
C ASP A 224 0.19 14.36 -20.81
N VAL A 225 0.91 14.58 -21.91
CA VAL A 225 0.55 15.47 -23.00
C VAL A 225 0.55 14.65 -24.29
N ASN A 226 -0.59 14.67 -24.97
CA ASN A 226 -0.66 14.09 -26.31
C ASN A 226 0.31 14.82 -27.22
N ASP A 227 1.15 14.06 -27.93
CA ASP A 227 2.08 14.59 -28.93
C ASP A 227 3.11 15.59 -28.37
N ALA A 228 3.58 15.38 -27.13
CA ALA A 228 4.58 16.25 -26.48
C ALA A 228 5.90 16.45 -27.24
N GLY A 229 6.22 15.55 -28.19
CA GLY A 229 7.39 15.64 -29.06
C GLY A 229 7.09 16.09 -30.50
N ASP A 230 5.85 16.44 -30.81
CA ASP A 230 5.36 16.81 -32.15
C ASP A 230 5.37 18.32 -32.41
N GLY A 231 6.27 19.04 -31.75
CA GLY A 231 6.81 20.26 -32.32
C GLY A 231 6.56 21.57 -31.60
N ASP A 232 5.96 22.54 -32.31
CA ASP A 232 5.84 23.95 -31.94
C ASP A 232 5.05 24.19 -30.64
N ASP A 233 5.54 25.13 -29.82
CA ASP A 233 4.96 25.45 -28.52
C ASP A 233 3.57 26.08 -28.65
N SER A 234 3.34 26.88 -29.71
CA SER A 234 2.03 27.48 -29.98
C SER A 234 0.97 26.45 -30.29
N LYS A 235 1.29 25.45 -31.13
CA LYS A 235 0.43 24.29 -31.38
C LYS A 235 0.10 23.56 -30.09
N LEU A 236 1.11 23.27 -29.26
CA LEU A 236 0.91 22.58 -27.98
C LEU A 236 -0.06 23.33 -27.07
N LEU A 237 0.11 24.65 -26.91
CA LEU A 237 -0.78 25.44 -26.05
C LEU A 237 -2.23 25.43 -26.55
N VAL A 238 -2.45 25.54 -27.87
CA VAL A 238 -3.78 25.43 -28.47
C VAL A 238 -4.36 24.02 -28.31
N ASP A 239 -3.56 22.97 -28.49
CA ASP A 239 -3.95 21.57 -28.24
C ASP A 239 -4.48 21.37 -26.82
N GLN A 240 -3.82 21.97 -25.83
CA GLN A 240 -4.24 21.87 -24.43
C GLN A 240 -5.46 22.75 -24.11
N ALA A 241 -5.63 23.90 -24.78
CA ALA A 241 -6.75 24.81 -24.53
C ALA A 241 -8.08 24.36 -25.17
N ILE A 242 -8.04 23.60 -26.28
CA ILE A 242 -9.23 23.15 -27.00
C ILE A 242 -10.19 22.31 -26.13
N PRO A 243 -9.73 21.30 -25.38
CA PRO A 243 -10.58 20.52 -24.47
C PRO A 243 -11.33 21.40 -23.47
N PHE A 244 -10.67 22.39 -22.87
CA PHE A 244 -11.32 23.33 -21.95
C PHE A 244 -12.47 24.11 -22.62
N MET A 245 -12.28 24.61 -23.84
CA MET A 245 -13.36 25.28 -24.58
C MET A 245 -14.50 24.32 -24.91
N GLN A 246 -14.18 23.09 -25.33
CA GLN A 246 -15.18 22.06 -25.61
C GLN A 246 -16.01 21.74 -24.38
N ASP A 247 -15.36 21.56 -23.23
CA ASP A 247 -16.00 21.27 -21.96
C ASP A 247 -16.90 22.42 -21.50
N ALA A 248 -16.41 23.66 -21.52
CA ALA A 248 -17.20 24.84 -21.16
C ALA A 248 -18.47 24.96 -22.03
N VAL A 249 -18.34 24.82 -23.36
CA VAL A 249 -19.47 24.87 -24.29
C VAL A 249 -20.44 23.71 -24.07
N SER A 250 -19.93 22.49 -23.84
CA SER A 250 -20.77 21.31 -23.57
C SER A 250 -21.58 21.45 -22.27
N ASN A 251 -21.03 22.16 -21.29
CA ASN A 251 -21.67 22.48 -20.01
C ASN A 251 -22.52 23.76 -20.07
N ASN A 252 -22.62 24.41 -21.23
CA ASN A 252 -23.36 25.66 -21.44
C ASN A 252 -22.88 26.79 -20.50
N THR A 253 -21.57 26.84 -20.28
CA THR A 253 -20.88 27.83 -19.45
C THR A 253 -20.04 28.73 -20.36
N PRO A 254 -20.12 30.07 -20.26
CA PRO A 254 -19.20 30.94 -21.01
C PRO A 254 -17.78 30.77 -20.47
N PHE A 255 -16.76 30.90 -21.31
CA PHE A 255 -15.37 30.74 -20.87
C PHE A 255 -14.53 32.00 -21.01
N PHE A 256 -13.57 32.14 -20.09
CA PHE A 256 -12.48 33.10 -20.11
C PHE A 256 -11.18 32.34 -20.31
N LEU A 257 -10.61 32.46 -21.51
CA LEU A 257 -9.36 31.80 -21.88
C LEU A 257 -8.24 32.83 -21.99
N VAL A 258 -7.21 32.65 -21.18
CA VAL A 258 -5.94 33.36 -21.30
C VAL A 258 -4.95 32.43 -21.97
N LEU A 259 -4.47 32.82 -23.16
CA LEU A 259 -3.54 32.04 -23.97
C LEU A 259 -2.32 32.90 -24.27
N TRP A 260 -1.31 32.80 -23.42
CA TRP A 260 -0.12 33.61 -23.52
C TRP A 260 1.06 32.76 -23.97
N PHE A 261 1.35 32.84 -25.27
CA PHE A 261 2.39 32.09 -25.95
C PHE A 261 3.79 32.46 -25.46
N HIS A 262 4.77 31.58 -25.72
CA HIS A 262 6.19 31.88 -25.55
C HIS A 262 6.82 32.33 -26.85
N THR A 263 6.21 32.03 -28.00
CA THR A 263 6.63 32.52 -29.30
C THR A 263 6.52 34.05 -29.44
N PRO A 264 7.50 34.73 -30.07
CA PRO A 264 8.82 34.27 -30.54
C PRO A 264 9.97 34.48 -29.51
N HIS A 265 9.72 34.46 -28.21
CA HIS A 265 10.75 34.67 -27.19
C HIS A 265 11.81 33.56 -27.25
N LYS A 266 13.07 33.94 -27.04
CA LYS A 266 14.20 32.99 -27.01
C LYS A 266 14.07 31.98 -25.85
N PRO A 267 14.52 30.72 -26.00
CA PRO A 267 15.17 30.14 -27.17
C PRO A 267 14.22 29.85 -28.32
N ILE A 268 14.52 30.39 -29.50
CA ILE A 268 13.78 30.10 -30.72
C ILE A 268 14.48 28.95 -31.43
N ILE A 269 13.75 27.87 -31.64
CA ILE A 269 14.25 26.66 -32.32
C ILE A 269 13.32 26.37 -33.49
N ASP A 270 13.90 26.04 -34.64
CA ASP A 270 13.19 25.65 -35.85
C ASP A 270 13.04 24.11 -35.89
N PRO A 271 11.80 23.59 -36.10
CA PRO A 271 11.51 22.17 -36.28
C PRO A 271 12.43 21.43 -37.25
N ASP A 272 12.70 22.06 -38.39
CA ASP A 272 13.33 21.41 -39.53
C ASP A 272 14.87 21.44 -39.43
N GLY A 273 15.40 22.15 -38.42
CA GLY A 273 16.82 22.36 -38.21
C GLY A 273 17.52 23.06 -39.38
N VAL A 274 16.72 23.69 -40.27
CA VAL A 274 17.21 24.42 -41.44
C VAL A 274 17.75 25.77 -40.99
N SER A 275 17.06 26.41 -40.05
CA SER A 275 17.45 27.67 -39.46
C SER A 275 18.36 27.47 -38.24
N GLY A 276 19.29 28.40 -38.04
CA GLY A 276 20.10 28.44 -36.82
C GLY A 276 19.23 28.77 -35.60
N VAL A 277 19.60 28.24 -34.42
CA VAL A 277 18.95 28.59 -33.15
C VAL A 277 19.01 30.11 -32.93
N ASN A 278 17.88 30.71 -32.50
CA ASN A 278 17.71 32.16 -32.33
C ASN A 278 18.02 33.00 -33.59
N SER A 279 18.03 32.39 -34.78
CA SER A 279 18.19 33.13 -36.02
C SER A 279 16.89 33.84 -36.41
N SER A 280 17.03 34.84 -37.27
CA SER A 280 15.90 35.56 -37.85
C SER A 280 14.93 34.65 -38.60
N ASP A 281 15.43 33.63 -39.31
CA ASP A 281 14.58 32.68 -40.04
C ASP A 281 13.81 31.79 -39.06
N ALA A 282 14.46 31.29 -37.99
CA ALA A 282 13.75 30.55 -36.93
C ALA A 282 12.67 31.40 -36.25
N ALA A 283 12.93 32.70 -36.04
CA ALA A 283 11.94 33.61 -35.48
C ALA A 283 10.73 33.81 -36.41
N LYS A 284 10.98 34.03 -37.72
CA LYS A 284 9.94 34.06 -38.74
C LYS A 284 9.09 32.79 -38.67
N ASP A 285 9.72 31.63 -38.75
CA ASP A 285 9.01 30.36 -38.85
C ASP A 285 8.14 30.12 -37.60
N SER A 286 8.66 30.45 -36.42
CA SER A 286 7.86 30.38 -35.17
C SER A 286 6.63 31.31 -35.19
N ILE A 287 6.72 32.51 -35.78
CA ILE A 287 5.58 33.43 -35.89
C ILE A 287 4.53 32.89 -36.89
N GLU A 288 4.96 32.24 -37.97
CA GLU A 288 4.07 31.58 -38.94
C GLU A 288 3.37 30.34 -38.32
N ASP A 289 4.06 29.63 -37.42
CA ASP A 289 3.48 28.54 -36.62
C ASP A 289 2.44 29.06 -35.60
N LEU A 290 2.73 30.17 -34.92
CA LEU A 290 1.76 30.88 -34.07
C LEU A 290 0.51 31.27 -34.86
N ASP A 291 0.67 31.84 -36.06
CA ASP A 291 -0.47 32.18 -36.95
C ASP A 291 -1.31 30.94 -37.31
N THR A 292 -0.64 29.83 -37.61
CA THR A 292 -1.31 28.54 -37.86
C THR A 292 -2.08 28.03 -36.64
N ALA A 293 -1.50 28.15 -35.44
CA ALA A 293 -2.15 27.78 -34.18
C ALA A 293 -3.39 28.64 -33.90
N LEU A 294 -3.34 29.95 -34.21
CA LEU A 294 -4.51 30.83 -34.14
C LEU A 294 -5.61 30.41 -35.10
N GLY A 295 -5.26 30.00 -36.32
CA GLY A 295 -6.22 29.48 -37.30
C GLY A 295 -6.99 28.30 -36.75
N ARG A 296 -6.27 27.37 -36.10
CA ARG A 296 -6.88 26.20 -35.47
C ARG A 296 -7.79 26.56 -34.29
N LEU A 297 -7.40 27.53 -33.45
CA LEU A 297 -8.25 28.03 -32.37
C LEU A 297 -9.56 28.62 -32.93
N ARG A 298 -9.46 29.43 -33.99
CA ARG A 298 -10.57 30.08 -34.69
C ARG A 298 -11.50 29.08 -35.39
N ASP A 299 -10.95 28.03 -35.98
CA ASP A 299 -11.70 26.91 -36.55
C ASP A 299 -12.46 26.13 -35.49
N GLN A 300 -11.87 25.95 -34.30
CA GLN A 300 -12.54 25.29 -33.19
C GLN A 300 -13.73 26.11 -32.68
N LEU A 301 -13.60 27.44 -32.57
CA LEU A 301 -14.75 28.31 -32.23
C LEU A 301 -15.88 28.23 -33.24
N THR A 302 -15.53 28.10 -34.53
CA THR A 302 -16.50 27.91 -35.61
C THR A 302 -17.19 26.56 -35.47
N THR A 303 -16.43 25.49 -35.20
CA THR A 303 -16.93 24.13 -35.00
C THR A 303 -17.86 24.03 -33.78
N LEU A 304 -17.52 24.73 -32.69
CA LEU A 304 -18.34 24.83 -31.49
C LEU A 304 -19.58 25.72 -31.65
N GLY A 305 -19.67 26.49 -32.75
CA GLY A 305 -20.79 27.40 -33.02
C GLY A 305 -20.81 28.63 -32.12
N VAL A 306 -19.69 28.99 -31.48
CA VAL A 306 -19.61 30.11 -30.53
C VAL A 306 -18.76 31.28 -31.02
N ARG A 307 -18.16 31.18 -32.21
CA ARG A 307 -17.30 32.24 -32.79
C ARG A 307 -17.95 33.62 -32.84
N SER A 308 -19.25 33.70 -33.19
CA SER A 308 -19.92 35.01 -33.33
C SER A 308 -20.00 35.76 -31.99
N ASN A 309 -20.23 35.02 -30.90
CA ASN A 309 -20.36 35.53 -29.53
C ASN A 309 -19.09 35.31 -28.70
N THR A 310 -17.92 35.44 -29.31
CA THR A 310 -16.62 35.37 -28.62
C THR A 310 -15.83 36.64 -28.87
N MET A 311 -15.39 37.30 -27.80
CA MET A 311 -14.49 38.44 -27.81
C MET A 311 -13.04 37.92 -27.91
N PHE A 312 -12.50 37.86 -29.13
CA PHE A 312 -11.20 37.25 -29.41
C PHE A 312 -10.13 38.32 -29.70
N TRP A 313 -9.26 38.54 -28.72
CA TRP A 313 -8.15 39.49 -28.79
C TRP A 313 -6.84 38.82 -29.17
N VAL A 314 -6.03 39.48 -30.00
CA VAL A 314 -4.65 39.08 -30.34
C VAL A 314 -3.71 40.28 -30.19
N THR A 315 -2.65 40.13 -29.40
CA THR A 315 -1.61 41.16 -29.18
C THR A 315 -0.24 40.56 -28.80
N SER A 316 0.70 41.37 -28.31
CA SER A 316 2.00 40.99 -27.77
C SER A 316 2.28 41.71 -26.44
N ASP A 317 3.17 41.18 -25.60
CA ASP A 317 3.47 41.74 -24.28
C ASP A 317 4.49 42.88 -24.26
N ASN A 318 5.27 43.03 -25.33
CA ASN A 318 6.21 44.12 -25.57
C ASN A 318 6.70 44.10 -27.03
N GLY A 319 7.48 45.10 -27.42
CA GLY A 319 8.22 45.11 -28.69
C GLY A 319 9.24 43.96 -28.80
N PRO A 320 9.93 43.81 -29.95
CA PRO A 320 10.76 42.64 -30.20
C PRO A 320 12.06 42.63 -29.38
N GLU A 321 12.58 41.44 -29.12
CA GLU A 321 13.81 41.18 -28.35
C GLU A 321 15.07 41.85 -28.97
N ASN A 322 16.11 42.05 -28.13
CA ASN A 322 17.42 42.56 -28.53
C ASN A 322 18.35 41.38 -28.94
N GLY A 323 19.09 41.45 -30.05
CA GLY A 323 19.91 40.32 -30.53
C GLY A 323 20.93 40.63 -31.63
N VAL A 324 21.90 39.74 -31.89
CA VAL A 324 22.96 39.95 -32.90
C VAL A 324 22.32 40.31 -34.25
N ASN A 325 22.70 41.46 -34.82
CA ASN A 325 22.07 42.20 -35.95
C ASN A 325 20.98 43.24 -35.58
N SER A 326 20.86 43.65 -34.31
CA SER A 326 19.90 44.67 -33.87
C SER A 326 20.55 46.03 -33.53
N PHE A 327 20.91 46.81 -34.55
CA PHE A 327 21.09 48.26 -34.42
C PHE A 327 20.53 49.01 -35.65
N ASN A 328 19.57 49.89 -35.39
CA ASN A 328 19.23 51.07 -36.18
C ASN A 328 19.13 50.84 -37.70
N GLU A 329 18.04 50.21 -38.19
CA GLU A 329 17.43 50.26 -39.54
C GLU A 329 18.30 50.38 -40.82
N THR A 330 19.62 50.29 -40.72
CA THR A 330 20.60 50.59 -41.77
C THR A 330 21.41 49.35 -42.15
N ASP A 331 21.36 48.30 -41.33
CA ASP A 331 21.93 47.00 -41.68
C ASP A 331 20.89 46.10 -42.37
N THR A 332 21.23 45.73 -43.59
CA THR A 332 20.38 45.01 -44.58
C THR A 332 20.00 43.57 -44.22
N VAL A 333 20.11 43.14 -42.96
CA VAL A 333 19.85 41.76 -42.53
C VAL A 333 18.44 41.65 -41.93
N ARG A 334 17.67 40.63 -42.35
CA ARG A 334 16.32 40.36 -41.83
C ARG A 334 16.38 39.92 -40.35
N SER A 335 15.41 40.32 -39.53
CA SER A 335 15.25 40.02 -38.08
C SER A 335 13.83 40.40 -37.66
N ILE A 336 13.32 39.97 -36.50
CA ILE A 336 12.03 40.46 -35.93
C ILE A 336 12.07 41.97 -35.64
N ARG A 337 10.94 42.67 -35.75
CA ARG A 337 10.91 44.11 -36.07
C ARG A 337 9.91 44.91 -35.28
N SER A 338 10.39 46.07 -34.84
CA SER A 338 9.55 47.15 -34.31
C SER A 338 8.78 47.87 -35.42
N GLY A 339 8.90 47.42 -36.69
CA GLY A 339 8.43 48.17 -37.85
C GLY A 339 9.24 49.46 -38.00
N ARG A 340 8.54 50.57 -38.26
CA ARG A 340 9.09 51.92 -38.36
C ARG A 340 9.37 52.62 -37.02
N TYR A 341 9.18 51.93 -35.91
CA TYR A 341 9.21 52.52 -34.58
C TYR A 341 10.57 52.37 -33.92
N ARG A 342 10.99 53.44 -33.24
CA ARG A 342 12.30 53.57 -32.60
C ARG A 342 12.47 52.64 -31.40
N ASP A 343 13.66 52.05 -31.28
CA ASP A 343 14.08 51.13 -30.21
C ASP A 343 13.23 49.84 -30.14
N ARG A 344 13.34 49.09 -29.02
CA ARG A 344 12.93 47.68 -28.87
C ARG A 344 12.60 47.35 -27.41
N LYS A 345 12.34 46.07 -27.11
CA LYS A 345 12.13 45.55 -25.75
C LYS A 345 13.11 46.18 -24.74
N GLY A 346 12.57 46.64 -23.63
CA GLY A 346 13.29 47.35 -22.57
C GLY A 346 13.40 48.87 -22.73
N LYS A 347 12.79 49.46 -23.79
CA LYS A 347 12.77 50.91 -24.02
C LYS A 347 11.34 51.44 -24.18
N LEU A 348 11.10 52.68 -23.73
CA LEU A 348 9.77 53.32 -23.75
C LEU A 348 9.47 54.15 -25.00
N PHE A 349 10.37 54.18 -25.99
CA PHE A 349 9.98 54.54 -27.36
C PHE A 349 9.04 53.48 -27.93
N ASP A 350 8.26 53.86 -28.93
CA ASP A 350 7.19 53.03 -29.48
C ASP A 350 7.70 51.66 -29.92
N GLY A 351 8.93 51.52 -30.43
CA GLY A 351 9.45 50.21 -30.83
C GLY A 351 9.59 49.19 -29.69
N GLY A 352 9.58 49.63 -28.43
CA GLY A 352 9.54 48.75 -27.26
C GLY A 352 8.16 48.52 -26.64
N ILE A 353 7.17 49.36 -26.93
CA ILE A 353 5.84 49.32 -26.29
C ILE A 353 4.66 49.24 -27.26
N ILE A 354 4.78 49.66 -28.51
CA ILE A 354 3.75 49.47 -29.52
C ILE A 354 3.81 48.04 -30.05
N VAL A 355 2.66 47.40 -30.14
CA VAL A 355 2.51 45.96 -30.43
C VAL A 355 1.37 45.73 -31.42
N PRO A 356 1.31 44.56 -32.06
CA PRO A 356 0.15 44.15 -32.83
C PRO A 356 -1.13 44.17 -31.98
N GLY A 357 -2.29 44.43 -32.60
CA GLY A 357 -3.56 44.55 -31.91
C GLY A 357 -4.75 44.28 -32.82
N ILE A 358 -5.48 43.20 -32.56
CA ILE A 358 -6.68 42.80 -33.29
C ILE A 358 -7.77 42.38 -32.29
N LEU A 359 -9.02 42.77 -32.56
CA LEU A 359 -10.22 42.19 -31.94
C LEU A 359 -11.14 41.61 -33.01
N GLU A 360 -11.41 40.31 -32.93
CA GLU A 360 -12.49 39.66 -33.68
C GLU A 360 -13.67 39.40 -32.75
N TRP A 361 -14.84 39.95 -33.08
CA TRP A 361 -16.08 39.70 -32.33
C TRP A 361 -17.31 39.93 -33.22
N PRO A 362 -17.70 38.96 -34.08
CA PRO A 362 -18.62 39.20 -35.18
C PRO A 362 -20.02 39.72 -34.80
N ASP A 363 -20.56 39.34 -33.64
CA ASP A 363 -21.88 39.83 -33.18
C ASP A 363 -21.86 41.31 -32.77
N VAL A 364 -20.69 41.84 -32.40
CA VAL A 364 -20.50 43.25 -31.98
C VAL A 364 -19.84 44.09 -33.07
N ILE A 365 -18.96 43.49 -33.86
CA ILE A 365 -18.25 44.10 -34.99
C ILE A 365 -18.75 43.45 -36.29
N PRO A 366 -19.92 43.87 -36.81
CA PRO A 366 -20.52 43.26 -37.99
C PRO A 366 -19.87 43.73 -39.30
N SER A 367 -18.93 44.68 -39.24
CA SER A 367 -18.22 45.21 -40.40
C SER A 367 -16.79 45.57 -40.01
N PRO A 368 -15.79 45.33 -40.88
CA PRO A 368 -14.40 45.59 -40.56
C PRO A 368 -14.14 47.06 -40.21
N MET A 369 -13.28 47.29 -39.23
CA MET A 369 -12.88 48.62 -38.78
C MET A 369 -11.38 48.67 -38.51
N SER A 370 -10.80 49.87 -38.63
CA SER A 370 -9.46 50.17 -38.15
C SER A 370 -9.47 51.48 -37.37
N THR A 371 -8.63 51.59 -36.35
CA THR A 371 -8.50 52.80 -35.52
C THR A 371 -7.05 53.13 -35.22
N ASP A 372 -6.74 54.43 -35.22
CA ASP A 372 -5.47 55.03 -34.79
C ASP A 372 -5.56 55.68 -33.40
N ILE A 373 -6.70 55.55 -32.71
CA ILE A 373 -6.85 55.96 -31.32
C ILE A 373 -5.93 55.07 -30.46
N PRO A 374 -5.06 55.63 -29.59
CA PRO A 374 -4.15 54.85 -28.77
C PRO A 374 -4.89 54.00 -27.74
N VAL A 375 -4.54 52.71 -27.71
CA VAL A 375 -5.09 51.69 -26.79
C VAL A 375 -3.95 51.03 -26.03
N VAL A 376 -4.15 50.64 -24.78
CA VAL A 376 -3.14 49.93 -23.97
C VAL A 376 -3.72 48.64 -23.40
N THR A 377 -2.89 47.60 -23.18
CA THR A 377 -3.36 46.32 -22.61
C THR A 377 -4.10 46.46 -21.27
N SER A 378 -3.83 47.50 -20.48
CA SER A 378 -4.59 47.82 -19.25
C SER A 378 -6.06 48.13 -19.52
N ASP A 379 -6.43 48.48 -20.75
CA ASP A 379 -7.80 48.80 -21.15
C ASP A 379 -8.69 47.54 -21.25
N TYR A 380 -8.11 46.34 -21.36
CA TYR A 380 -8.89 45.09 -21.41
C TYR A 380 -9.81 44.93 -20.21
N TYR A 381 -9.28 45.16 -19.01
CA TYR A 381 -9.99 45.00 -17.76
C TYR A 381 -11.29 45.83 -17.68
N PRO A 382 -11.24 47.19 -17.75
CA PRO A 382 -12.46 47.99 -17.73
C PRO A 382 -13.36 47.76 -18.96
N THR A 383 -12.81 47.36 -20.11
CA THR A 383 -13.62 47.02 -21.30
C THR A 383 -14.50 45.81 -21.05
N ILE A 384 -13.92 44.73 -20.52
CA ILE A 384 -14.65 43.50 -20.20
C ILE A 384 -15.72 43.77 -19.15
N LEU A 385 -15.38 44.49 -18.08
CA LEU A 385 -16.35 44.84 -17.03
C LEU A 385 -17.52 45.67 -17.57
N ASP A 386 -17.26 46.63 -18.46
CA ASP A 386 -18.30 47.47 -19.07
C ASP A 386 -19.24 46.66 -19.98
N TYR A 387 -18.70 45.79 -20.85
CA TYR A 387 -19.52 44.93 -21.71
C TYR A 387 -20.36 43.91 -20.93
N LEU A 388 -19.85 43.42 -19.80
CA LEU A 388 -20.56 42.48 -18.94
C LEU A 388 -21.42 43.16 -17.86
N GLU A 389 -21.36 44.49 -17.75
CA GLU A 389 -22.03 45.28 -16.72
C GLU A 389 -21.70 44.80 -15.29
N LEU A 390 -20.43 44.43 -15.07
CA LEU A 390 -19.92 43.95 -13.78
C LEU A 390 -19.35 45.10 -12.94
N SER A 391 -19.53 45.02 -11.62
CA SER A 391 -18.96 45.95 -10.65
C SER A 391 -18.06 45.22 -9.68
N VAL A 392 -16.87 45.77 -9.44
CA VAL A 392 -15.90 45.22 -8.47
C VAL A 392 -16.00 45.99 -7.15
N PRO A 393 -16.36 45.35 -6.04
CA PRO A 393 -16.36 45.98 -4.73
C PRO A 393 -14.96 46.52 -4.38
N ASN A 394 -14.88 47.74 -3.83
CA ASN A 394 -13.62 48.38 -3.44
C ASN A 394 -12.56 48.45 -4.56
N GLN A 395 -12.99 48.58 -5.82
CA GLN A 395 -12.11 48.67 -6.99
C GLN A 395 -10.95 49.65 -6.76
N LYS A 396 -9.73 49.11 -6.76
CA LYS A 396 -8.51 49.91 -6.73
C LYS A 396 -8.41 50.79 -7.99
N PRO A 397 -7.69 51.93 -7.95
CA PRO A 397 -7.58 52.84 -9.09
C PRO A 397 -7.16 52.13 -10.38
N LEU A 398 -7.93 52.28 -11.45
CA LEU A 398 -7.60 51.74 -12.78
C LEU A 398 -6.86 52.80 -13.61
N ASP A 399 -5.87 52.35 -14.38
CA ASP A 399 -5.19 53.21 -15.37
C ASP A 399 -5.76 52.99 -16.79
N GLY A 400 -6.35 51.83 -17.05
CA GLY A 400 -7.07 51.57 -18.29
C GLY A 400 -8.42 52.31 -18.39
N ILE A 401 -8.95 52.41 -19.62
CA ILE A 401 -10.29 52.90 -19.93
C ILE A 401 -11.10 51.82 -20.66
N SER A 402 -12.43 51.88 -20.58
CA SER A 402 -13.27 51.03 -21.42
C SER A 402 -13.13 51.43 -22.89
N LEU A 403 -12.84 50.44 -23.74
CA LEU A 403 -12.78 50.55 -25.19
C LEU A 403 -14.14 50.39 -25.85
N ARG A 404 -15.22 50.17 -25.08
CA ARG A 404 -16.57 50.02 -25.62
C ARG A 404 -16.97 51.12 -26.62
N PRO A 405 -16.66 52.42 -26.39
CA PRO A 405 -16.92 53.46 -27.38
C PRO A 405 -16.14 53.30 -28.70
N ILE A 406 -14.89 52.81 -28.64
CA ILE A 406 -14.04 52.55 -29.81
C ILE A 406 -14.57 51.32 -30.56
N ILE A 407 -14.85 50.23 -29.85
CA ILE A 407 -15.38 48.99 -30.42
C ILE A 407 -16.75 49.22 -31.09
N ASN A 408 -17.58 50.11 -30.54
CA ASN A 408 -18.86 50.51 -31.14
C ASN A 408 -18.72 51.55 -32.27
N GLY A 409 -17.51 52.01 -32.60
CA GLY A 409 -17.27 53.01 -33.65
C GLY A 409 -17.79 54.42 -33.32
N THR A 410 -17.91 54.76 -32.04
CA THR A 410 -18.45 56.06 -31.57
C THR A 410 -17.41 57.01 -31.02
N ALA A 411 -16.20 56.53 -30.72
CA ALA A 411 -15.09 57.35 -30.24
C ALA A 411 -14.33 57.99 -31.41
N THR A 412 -13.80 59.19 -31.18
CA THR A 412 -12.91 59.90 -32.11
C THR A 412 -11.55 60.21 -31.51
N GLU A 413 -11.37 60.02 -30.20
CA GLU A 413 -10.15 60.31 -29.45
C GLU A 413 -10.10 59.43 -28.19
N ARG A 414 -8.91 59.25 -27.62
CA ARG A 414 -8.71 58.65 -26.30
C ARG A 414 -9.03 59.67 -25.20
N THR A 415 -9.85 59.27 -24.22
CA THR A 415 -10.35 60.18 -23.17
C THR A 415 -9.41 60.39 -21.98
N LYS A 416 -8.40 59.55 -21.79
CA LYS A 416 -7.39 59.67 -20.72
C LYS A 416 -6.01 59.31 -21.25
N PRO A 417 -4.93 60.02 -20.85
CA PRO A 417 -3.57 59.63 -21.25
C PRO A 417 -3.14 58.27 -20.68
N ILE A 418 -2.06 57.73 -21.25
CA ILE A 418 -1.40 56.48 -20.86
C ILE A 418 -0.03 56.85 -20.26
N GLY A 419 0.27 56.31 -19.09
CA GLY A 419 1.57 56.44 -18.45
C GLY A 419 2.36 55.15 -18.51
N PHE A 420 3.67 55.27 -18.72
CA PHE A 420 4.60 54.14 -18.76
C PHE A 420 5.78 54.39 -17.83
N LYS A 421 6.25 53.32 -17.16
CA LYS A 421 7.46 53.34 -16.36
C LYS A 421 8.13 51.98 -16.36
N LEU A 422 9.44 51.95 -16.60
CA LEU A 422 10.27 50.76 -16.52
C LEU A 422 11.64 51.15 -15.93
N GLY A 423 11.93 50.69 -14.71
CA GLY A 423 13.10 51.18 -13.97
C GLY A 423 13.02 52.70 -13.76
N ASN A 424 13.99 53.43 -14.31
CA ASN A 424 14.05 54.89 -14.31
C ASN A 424 13.43 55.52 -15.57
N ASP A 425 13.25 54.76 -16.64
CA ASP A 425 12.66 55.27 -17.88
C ASP A 425 11.17 55.54 -17.64
N THR A 426 10.68 56.69 -18.11
CA THR A 426 9.25 57.06 -18.02
C THR A 426 8.74 57.70 -19.30
N ALA A 427 7.46 57.51 -19.59
CA ALA A 427 6.79 58.16 -20.70
C ALA A 427 5.32 58.49 -20.36
N TRP A 428 4.79 59.54 -21.00
CA TRP A 428 3.41 59.99 -20.87
C TRP A 428 2.83 60.29 -22.23
N MET A 429 1.67 59.74 -22.53
CA MET A 429 1.10 59.78 -23.88
C MET A 429 -0.39 60.10 -23.82
N ASN A 430 -0.82 61.17 -24.51
CA ASN A 430 -2.24 61.41 -24.74
C ASN A 430 -2.65 60.88 -26.13
N ASP A 431 -3.79 61.33 -26.67
CA ASP A 431 -4.27 60.91 -27.98
C ASP A 431 -3.24 61.13 -29.11
N ARG A 432 -2.53 62.27 -29.09
CA ARG A 432 -1.63 62.70 -30.17
C ARG A 432 -0.16 62.85 -29.77
N TYR A 433 0.13 63.38 -28.60
CA TYR A 433 1.47 63.74 -28.17
C TYR A 433 2.05 62.72 -27.20
N LYS A 434 3.37 62.54 -27.26
CA LYS A 434 4.11 61.67 -26.35
C LYS A 434 5.30 62.39 -25.75
N LEU A 435 5.42 62.32 -24.43
CA LEU A 435 6.59 62.71 -23.66
C LEU A 435 7.39 61.46 -23.31
N VAL A 436 8.70 61.49 -23.53
CA VAL A 436 9.63 60.43 -23.12
C VAL A 436 10.78 61.06 -22.35
N ASP A 437 11.06 60.56 -21.15
CA ASP A 437 12.24 60.96 -20.38
C ASP A 437 13.44 60.08 -20.75
N GLN A 438 14.53 60.72 -21.17
CA GLN A 438 15.81 60.07 -21.39
C GLN A 438 16.84 60.78 -20.53
N ASP A 439 17.09 60.36 -19.27
CA ASP A 439 18.14 60.78 -18.28
C ASP A 439 18.75 62.21 -18.36
N THR A 440 19.17 62.62 -19.56
CA THR A 440 19.40 63.97 -20.08
C THR A 440 18.20 64.92 -20.17
N GLY A 441 16.96 64.44 -19.96
CA GLY A 441 15.73 65.25 -19.88
C GLY A 441 14.59 64.80 -20.81
N TRP A 442 13.47 65.51 -20.72
CA TRP A 442 12.22 65.19 -21.45
C TRP A 442 12.26 65.57 -22.94
N LEU A 443 11.69 64.69 -23.76
CA LEU A 443 11.50 64.84 -25.20
C LEU A 443 10.00 64.78 -25.53
N LEU A 444 9.48 65.80 -26.25
CA LEU A 444 8.09 65.85 -26.72
C LEU A 444 8.01 65.50 -28.21
N PHE A 445 7.13 64.57 -28.57
CA PHE A 445 6.86 64.13 -29.93
C PHE A 445 5.39 64.30 -30.31
N ASP A 446 5.14 64.55 -31.59
CA ASP A 446 3.81 64.57 -32.23
C ASP A 446 3.68 63.28 -33.02
N MET A 447 2.77 62.42 -32.58
CA MET A 447 2.64 61.06 -33.11
C MET A 447 1.73 60.99 -34.35
N GLU A 448 1.11 62.11 -34.73
CA GLU A 448 0.25 62.20 -35.92
C GLU A 448 0.91 63.00 -37.04
N ASN A 449 1.51 64.14 -36.73
CA ASN A 449 2.12 65.02 -37.73
C ASN A 449 3.64 64.83 -37.81
N ILE A 450 4.03 63.67 -38.32
CA ILE A 450 5.44 63.33 -38.58
C ILE A 450 5.94 64.12 -39.79
N ALA A 451 7.14 64.70 -39.68
CA ALA A 451 7.71 65.48 -40.77
C ALA A 451 7.97 64.60 -42.01
N PRO A 452 7.78 65.12 -43.25
CA PRO A 452 8.09 64.36 -44.45
C PRO A 452 9.55 63.88 -44.46
N GLY A 453 9.76 62.57 -44.61
CA GLY A 453 11.11 61.99 -44.58
C GLY A 453 11.62 61.63 -43.18
N GLU A 454 10.78 61.73 -42.14
CA GLU A 454 11.09 61.25 -40.79
C GLU A 454 10.17 60.09 -40.37
N GLU A 455 10.68 59.27 -39.46
CA GLU A 455 9.91 58.23 -38.76
C GLU A 455 9.38 58.77 -37.41
N PRO A 456 8.38 58.09 -36.80
CA PRO A 456 7.92 58.42 -35.45
C PRO A 456 9.09 58.50 -34.45
N GLU A 457 9.04 59.48 -33.56
CA GLU A 457 10.04 59.66 -32.49
C GLU A 457 11.49 59.88 -32.95
N GLN A 458 11.68 60.30 -34.20
CA GLN A 458 12.99 60.66 -34.75
C GLN A 458 13.43 62.07 -34.29
N THR A 459 12.60 63.09 -34.53
CA THR A 459 12.89 64.48 -34.14
C THR A 459 11.86 64.98 -33.12
N PRO A 460 12.27 65.39 -31.90
CA PRO A 460 11.34 65.94 -30.92
C PRO A 460 10.90 67.36 -31.30
N LEU A 461 9.61 67.66 -31.08
CA LEU A 461 9.05 69.02 -31.20
C LEU A 461 9.68 69.98 -30.19
N ALA A 462 9.95 69.47 -28.98
CA ALA A 462 10.63 70.21 -27.93
C ALA A 462 11.45 69.27 -27.05
N THR A 463 12.52 69.80 -26.48
CA THR A 463 13.30 69.17 -25.42
C THR A 463 13.27 70.06 -24.18
N GLU A 464 13.56 69.50 -23.02
CA GLU A 464 13.66 70.27 -21.77
C GLU A 464 14.58 71.49 -21.87
N THR A 465 15.65 71.37 -22.65
CA THR A 465 16.65 72.44 -22.83
C THR A 465 16.24 73.49 -23.87
N ASN A 466 15.34 73.18 -24.80
CA ASN A 466 14.96 74.09 -25.89
C ASN A 466 13.51 74.60 -25.82
N VAL A 467 12.67 74.06 -24.94
CA VAL A 467 11.24 74.38 -24.86
C VAL A 467 10.98 75.87 -24.72
N ALA A 468 11.79 76.60 -23.92
CA ALA A 468 11.64 78.05 -23.73
C ALA A 468 11.84 78.88 -25.02
N SER A 469 12.45 78.30 -26.06
CA SER A 469 12.63 78.93 -27.37
C SER A 469 11.60 78.51 -28.42
N GLN A 470 10.75 77.52 -28.12
CA GLN A 470 9.72 77.02 -29.04
C GLN A 470 8.52 77.97 -29.13
N PRO A 471 7.67 77.86 -30.16
CA PRO A 471 6.40 78.59 -30.21
C PRO A 471 5.55 78.37 -28.95
N GLN A 472 4.76 79.37 -28.54
CA GLN A 472 3.98 79.33 -27.30
C GLN A 472 3.07 78.09 -27.22
N GLU A 473 2.46 77.69 -28.33
CA GLU A 473 1.63 76.49 -28.43
C GLU A 473 2.39 75.21 -28.02
N ILE A 474 3.63 75.05 -28.49
CA ILE A 474 4.47 73.90 -28.14
C ILE A 474 4.90 73.95 -26.67
N GLN A 475 5.17 75.15 -26.14
CA GLN A 475 5.44 75.33 -24.71
C GLN A 475 4.23 74.92 -23.86
N ASP A 476 3.03 75.31 -24.27
CA ASP A 476 1.79 75.00 -23.56
C ASP A 476 1.51 73.49 -23.57
N ILE A 477 1.70 72.82 -24.72
CA ILE A 477 1.58 71.36 -24.84
C ILE A 477 2.59 70.66 -23.93
N TYR A 478 3.87 71.01 -24.02
CA TYR A 478 4.94 70.42 -23.22
C TYR A 478 4.65 70.55 -21.72
N ASN A 479 4.31 71.76 -21.26
CA ASN A 479 4.06 72.02 -19.85
C ASN A 479 2.79 71.31 -19.34
N THR A 480 1.75 71.21 -20.17
CA THR A 480 0.52 70.48 -19.84
C THR A 480 0.81 69.00 -19.68
N MET A 481 1.44 68.39 -20.69
CA MET A 481 1.83 66.97 -20.67
C MET A 481 2.72 66.64 -19.45
N LEU A 482 3.70 67.50 -19.14
CA LEU A 482 4.58 67.31 -17.99
C LEU A 482 3.85 67.46 -16.66
N SER A 483 2.90 68.40 -16.56
CA SER A 483 2.07 68.57 -15.37
C SER A 483 1.13 67.38 -15.15
N GLU A 484 0.55 66.84 -16.21
CA GLU A 484 -0.30 65.64 -16.16
C GLU A 484 0.50 64.41 -15.73
N TYR A 485 1.67 64.19 -16.34
CA TYR A 485 2.59 63.14 -15.93
C TYR A 485 2.93 63.25 -14.45
N ASN A 486 3.33 64.43 -13.97
CA ASN A 486 3.69 64.65 -12.56
C ASN A 486 2.53 64.36 -11.61
N ALA A 487 1.30 64.71 -12.01
CA ALA A 487 0.10 64.38 -11.25
C ALA A 487 -0.13 62.85 -11.22
N TRP A 488 -0.06 62.19 -12.37
CA TRP A 488 -0.23 60.74 -12.48
C TRP A 488 0.82 59.97 -11.70
N ILE A 489 2.11 60.24 -11.90
CA ILE A 489 3.19 59.50 -11.25
C ILE A 489 3.17 59.69 -9.74
N SER A 490 2.70 60.83 -9.24
CA SER A 490 2.46 61.02 -7.80
C SER A 490 1.40 60.05 -7.27
N THR A 491 0.34 59.74 -8.05
CA THR A 491 -0.66 58.74 -7.65
C THR A 491 -0.14 57.32 -7.75
N VAL A 492 0.72 57.01 -8.72
CA VAL A 492 1.35 55.69 -8.86
C VAL A 492 2.32 55.44 -7.71
N ASN A 493 3.15 56.43 -7.36
CA ASN A 493 4.14 56.30 -6.29
C ASN A 493 3.53 56.25 -4.88
N THR A 494 2.28 56.68 -4.72
CA THR A 494 1.55 56.66 -3.44
C THR A 494 0.57 55.49 -3.33
N ASP A 495 0.14 54.94 -4.45
CA ASP A 495 -0.54 53.64 -4.57
C ASP A 495 0.52 52.52 -4.54
N THR A 496 1.25 52.45 -3.42
CA THR A 496 2.14 51.31 -3.17
C THR A 496 1.29 50.04 -3.09
N PRO A 497 1.78 48.90 -3.63
CA PRO A 497 1.14 47.60 -3.41
C PRO A 497 0.79 47.49 -1.93
N TYR A 498 -0.47 47.19 -1.62
CA TYR A 498 -1.05 47.56 -0.34
C TYR A 498 -0.25 46.89 0.80
N VAL A 499 0.55 47.66 1.53
CA VAL A 499 1.14 47.26 2.81
C VAL A 499 0.16 47.76 3.87
N HIS A 500 -0.78 46.93 4.35
CA HIS A 500 -1.57 47.36 5.50
C HIS A 500 -0.64 47.49 6.72
N ALA A 501 -1.03 48.38 7.61
CA ALA A 501 -0.26 48.89 8.75
C ALA A 501 0.06 47.87 9.87
N SER A 502 -0.01 46.56 9.63
CA SER A 502 0.65 45.55 10.47
C SER A 502 0.57 44.18 9.81
N GLN A 503 1.69 43.76 9.24
CA GLN A 503 1.94 42.37 8.86
C GLN A 503 1.51 41.41 10.00
N PRO A 504 0.72 40.35 9.73
CA PRO A 504 0.44 39.31 10.72
C PRO A 504 1.76 38.73 11.24
N THR A 505 2.03 38.85 12.55
CA THR A 505 3.18 38.19 13.16
C THR A 505 2.75 36.81 13.63
N VAL A 506 3.57 35.80 13.39
CA VAL A 506 3.31 34.42 13.84
C VAL A 506 4.27 34.03 14.95
N SER A 507 3.73 33.35 15.96
CA SER A 507 4.52 32.67 16.99
C SER A 507 4.23 31.17 16.92
N LEU A 508 5.28 30.36 16.91
CA LEU A 508 5.19 28.91 16.94
C LEU A 508 5.35 28.41 18.37
N SER A 509 4.51 27.47 18.77
CA SER A 509 4.61 26.85 20.08
C SER A 509 4.20 25.38 20.03
N THR A 510 4.74 24.59 20.95
CA THR A 510 4.28 23.24 21.23
C THR A 510 4.44 23.01 22.74
N PRO A 511 3.59 22.20 23.39
CA PRO A 511 3.73 21.94 24.82
C PRO A 511 4.96 21.07 25.17
N LEU A 512 5.63 20.48 24.17
CA LEU A 512 6.69 19.48 24.36
C LEU A 512 8.06 20.02 23.91
N SER A 513 9.06 19.98 24.78
CA SER A 513 10.46 20.27 24.39
C SER A 513 11.18 19.04 23.81
N SER A 514 10.63 17.84 24.02
CA SER A 514 11.10 16.58 23.45
C SER A 514 9.95 15.65 23.14
N VAL A 515 10.08 14.87 22.08
CA VAL A 515 8.99 14.05 21.50
C VAL A 515 9.53 12.70 21.04
N ALA A 516 8.69 11.67 21.10
CA ALA A 516 9.00 10.29 20.69
C ALA A 516 8.13 9.79 19.52
N ALA A 517 7.27 10.67 19.00
CA ALA A 517 6.29 10.40 17.95
C ALA A 517 5.93 11.74 17.26
N PRO A 518 5.14 11.72 16.16
CA PRO A 518 4.61 12.94 15.56
C PRO A 518 3.93 13.85 16.60
N PHE A 519 4.14 15.16 16.47
CA PHE A 519 3.69 16.14 17.46
C PHE A 519 3.07 17.36 16.79
N ASN A 520 2.23 18.08 17.53
CA ASN A 520 1.54 19.24 17.00
C ASN A 520 2.30 20.53 17.34
N VAL A 521 2.43 21.41 16.35
CA VAL A 521 2.91 22.78 16.49
C VAL A 521 1.74 23.71 16.23
N THR A 522 1.50 24.63 17.15
CA THR A 522 0.51 25.69 17.01
C THR A 522 1.17 26.97 16.52
N ALA A 523 0.73 27.45 15.37
CA ALA A 523 1.01 28.77 14.83
C ALA A 523 -0.08 29.76 15.25
N THR A 524 0.31 30.76 16.05
CA THR A 524 -0.58 31.82 16.53
C THR A 524 -0.23 33.13 15.84
N PHE A 525 -1.15 33.65 15.04
CA PHE A 525 -1.05 34.91 14.31
C PHE A 525 -1.62 36.06 15.12
N SER A 526 -1.08 37.27 14.94
CA SER A 526 -1.58 38.48 15.60
C SER A 526 -2.95 38.97 15.09
N LYS A 527 -3.44 38.38 13.99
CA LYS A 527 -4.70 38.71 13.30
C LYS A 527 -5.10 37.54 12.41
N GLU A 528 -6.35 37.52 11.95
CA GLU A 528 -6.89 36.39 11.17
C GLU A 528 -6.18 36.25 9.85
N VAL A 529 -5.71 35.03 9.54
CA VAL A 529 -5.09 34.69 8.26
C VAL A 529 -5.85 33.59 7.55
N THR A 530 -5.67 33.53 6.25
CA THR A 530 -6.23 32.62 5.27
C THR A 530 -5.11 32.09 4.38
N GLN A 531 -5.40 31.04 3.60
CA GLN A 531 -4.46 30.44 2.63
C GLN A 531 -3.15 29.91 3.24
N LEU A 532 -3.11 29.63 4.55
CA LEU A 532 -1.99 28.93 5.16
C LEU A 532 -2.04 27.45 4.82
N ASN A 533 -0.90 26.89 4.41
CA ASN A 533 -0.76 25.49 4.00
C ASN A 533 0.23 24.76 4.93
N ALA A 534 0.09 23.44 5.10
CA ALA A 534 1.02 22.65 5.92
C ALA A 534 2.45 22.67 5.34
N GLY A 535 2.56 22.66 4.00
CA GLY A 535 3.84 22.70 3.28
C GLY A 535 4.60 24.02 3.41
N GLU A 536 3.92 25.08 3.89
CA GLU A 536 4.55 26.38 4.13
C GLU A 536 5.47 26.36 5.36
N PHE A 537 5.31 25.39 6.27
CA PHE A 537 6.21 25.23 7.40
C PHE A 537 7.56 24.69 6.91
N ALA A 538 8.62 25.47 7.09
CA ALA A 538 9.98 25.00 6.87
C ALA A 538 10.39 24.09 8.04
N VAL A 539 10.56 22.80 7.75
CA VAL A 539 10.92 21.80 8.75
C VAL A 539 12.26 21.14 8.41
N ILE A 540 13.22 21.20 9.34
CA ILE A 540 14.46 20.43 9.27
C ILE A 540 14.32 19.19 10.17
N ASN A 541 14.71 18.02 9.65
CA ASN A 541 14.61 16.73 10.34
C ASN A 541 13.17 16.29 10.66
N GLY A 542 12.22 16.69 9.82
CA GLY A 542 10.83 16.25 9.89
C GLY A 542 10.03 16.70 8.67
N THR A 543 8.75 16.32 8.63
CA THR A 543 7.80 16.67 7.57
C THR A 543 6.50 17.22 8.18
N PRO A 544 5.96 18.34 7.68
CA PRO A 544 4.68 18.87 8.13
C PRO A 544 3.48 18.19 7.43
N SER A 545 2.36 18.07 8.14
CA SER A 545 1.12 17.45 7.64
C SER A 545 -0.09 17.89 8.48
N ASN A 546 -1.31 17.55 8.03
CA ASN A 546 -2.55 17.68 8.81
C ASN A 546 -2.78 19.09 9.42
N LEU A 547 -2.67 20.13 8.60
CA LEU A 547 -2.99 21.48 9.05
C LEU A 547 -4.48 21.57 9.41
N THR A 548 -4.76 22.09 10.61
CA THR A 548 -6.12 22.29 11.12
C THR A 548 -6.20 23.62 11.86
N GLY A 549 -7.35 24.29 11.84
CA GLY A 549 -7.54 25.59 12.47
C GLY A 549 -8.15 26.61 11.53
N SER A 550 -8.28 27.85 12.00
CA SER A 550 -8.83 28.95 11.23
C SER A 550 -8.54 30.29 11.90
N GLY A 551 -8.55 31.37 11.14
CA GLY A 551 -8.38 32.72 11.66
C GLY A 551 -6.97 32.90 12.24
N THR A 552 -6.86 33.14 13.54
CA THR A 552 -5.57 33.43 14.21
C THR A 552 -4.80 32.21 14.67
N ASN A 553 -5.43 31.02 14.73
CA ASN A 553 -4.84 29.84 15.36
C ASN A 553 -4.88 28.65 14.43
N TRP A 554 -3.70 28.13 14.11
CA TRP A 554 -3.50 27.01 13.22
C TRP A 554 -2.60 25.98 13.89
N THR A 555 -2.84 24.70 13.62
CA THR A 555 -2.09 23.58 14.18
C THR A 555 -1.64 22.67 13.06
N VAL A 556 -0.34 22.43 12.97
CA VAL A 556 0.28 21.51 12.01
C VAL A 556 0.89 20.33 12.76
N THR A 557 0.77 19.12 12.20
CA THR A 557 1.42 17.92 12.72
C THR A 557 2.80 17.75 12.07
N ILE A 558 3.84 17.68 12.89
CA ILE A 558 5.22 17.46 12.47
C ILE A 558 5.58 15.99 12.73
N THR A 559 6.01 15.28 11.68
CA THR A 559 6.54 13.91 11.77
C THR A 559 8.06 13.96 11.69
N PRO A 560 8.80 13.67 12.78
CA PRO A 560 10.27 13.64 12.77
C PRO A 560 10.84 12.56 11.84
N SER A 561 11.99 12.83 11.23
CA SER A 561 12.63 11.91 10.28
C SER A 561 13.72 11.02 10.93
N ALA A 562 14.49 11.56 11.89
CA ALA A 562 15.55 10.83 12.60
C ALA A 562 15.80 11.44 14.00
N PRO A 563 16.29 10.67 15.01
CA PRO A 563 16.60 11.21 16.33
C PRO A 563 17.53 12.43 16.26
N GLY A 564 17.24 13.45 17.07
CA GLY A 564 17.94 14.73 17.06
C GLY A 564 16.99 15.93 17.03
N THR A 565 17.54 17.13 16.86
CA THR A 565 16.75 18.36 16.83
C THR A 565 15.87 18.43 15.57
N VAL A 566 14.58 18.69 15.76
CA VAL A 566 13.60 19.05 14.73
C VAL A 566 13.41 20.56 14.81
N ASN A 567 13.69 21.25 13.71
CA ASN A 567 13.63 22.71 13.60
C ASN A 567 12.38 23.07 12.79
N VAL A 568 11.48 23.86 13.37
CA VAL A 568 10.23 24.27 12.69
C VAL A 568 10.20 25.79 12.62
N SER A 569 10.01 26.33 11.44
CA SER A 569 9.72 27.75 11.23
C SER A 569 8.62 27.93 10.20
N LEU A 570 7.99 29.11 10.21
CA LEU A 570 7.04 29.55 9.18
C LEU A 570 7.65 30.77 8.49
N PRO A 571 8.01 30.69 7.20
CA PRO A 571 8.54 31.81 6.43
C PRO A 571 7.58 33.00 6.36
N GLU A 572 8.14 34.15 5.96
CA GLU A 572 7.34 35.29 5.51
C GLU A 572 6.60 34.92 4.22
N GLY A 573 5.35 35.37 4.04
CA GLY A 573 4.60 35.06 2.82
C GLY A 573 3.67 33.85 2.90
N SER A 574 3.79 33.03 3.93
CA SER A 574 3.11 31.73 4.06
C SER A 574 1.60 31.77 4.36
N ALA A 575 1.07 32.89 4.82
CA ALA A 575 -0.35 33.10 5.11
C ALA A 575 -0.72 34.55 4.88
N ILE A 576 -1.99 34.80 4.55
CA ILE A 576 -2.47 36.13 4.15
C ILE A 576 -3.68 36.52 5.00
N ASP A 577 -3.70 37.71 5.59
CA ASP A 577 -4.88 38.19 6.32
C ASP A 577 -6.04 38.62 5.40
N THR A 578 -7.20 38.93 5.99
CA THR A 578 -8.39 39.39 5.23
C THR A 578 -8.17 40.70 4.48
N ASP A 579 -7.11 41.41 4.86
CA ASP A 579 -6.65 42.65 4.27
C ASP A 579 -5.58 42.39 3.18
N GLY A 580 -5.23 41.13 2.88
CA GLY A 580 -4.26 40.79 1.83
C GLY A 580 -2.79 40.85 2.28
N ASN A 581 -2.50 41.04 3.56
CA ASN A 581 -1.13 41.12 4.07
C ASN A 581 -0.56 39.74 4.34
N ILE A 582 0.60 39.47 3.76
CA ILE A 582 1.38 38.28 4.09
C ILE A 582 1.87 38.31 5.54
N ASN A 583 2.02 37.17 6.20
CA ASN A 583 2.62 37.09 7.53
C ASN A 583 4.13 37.41 7.52
N ALA A 584 4.64 37.90 8.65
CA ALA A 584 6.08 37.98 8.92
C ALA A 584 6.64 36.59 9.21
N ALA A 585 7.93 36.36 8.96
CA ALA A 585 8.58 35.11 9.32
C ALA A 585 8.50 34.86 10.85
N SER A 586 8.23 33.61 11.24
CA SER A 586 8.28 33.20 12.64
C SER A 586 9.72 33.12 13.13
N GLY A 587 9.88 33.13 14.45
CA GLY A 587 11.08 32.54 15.06
C GLY A 587 11.12 31.03 14.82
N THR A 588 12.29 30.45 15.06
CA THR A 588 12.50 29.01 14.98
C THR A 588 12.06 28.32 16.28
N LEU A 589 11.31 27.22 16.15
CA LEU A 589 10.93 26.33 17.23
C LEU A 589 11.77 25.05 17.15
N ASP A 590 12.58 24.80 18.18
CA ASP A 590 13.38 23.59 18.33
C ASP A 590 12.68 22.57 19.23
N VAL A 591 12.55 21.33 18.73
CA VAL A 591 12.00 20.19 19.48
C VAL A 591 12.93 19.00 19.32
N THR A 592 13.35 18.37 20.41
CA THR A 592 14.23 17.20 20.35
C THR A 592 13.42 15.94 20.09
N TYR A 593 13.59 15.28 18.95
CA TYR A 593 13.05 13.95 18.71
C TYR A 593 13.98 12.89 19.32
N ILE A 594 13.46 12.08 20.23
CA ILE A 594 14.17 11.00 20.93
C ILE A 594 13.70 9.63 20.42
N ASN A 595 14.61 8.67 20.34
CA ASN A 595 14.23 7.28 20.13
C ASN A 595 13.57 6.77 21.43
N ALA A 596 12.32 6.30 21.34
CA ALA A 596 11.61 5.70 22.48
C ALA A 596 11.46 4.18 22.37
N SER A 597 12.11 3.56 21.37
CA SER A 597 12.09 2.12 21.22
C SER A 597 13.06 1.50 22.22
N ALA A 598 12.56 0.57 23.03
CA ALA A 598 13.41 -0.26 23.88
C ALA A 598 14.34 -1.14 23.03
N PRO A 599 15.63 -1.27 23.39
CA PRO A 599 16.53 -2.23 22.73
C PRO A 599 15.98 -3.67 22.84
N ASP A 600 15.92 -4.41 21.73
CA ASP A 600 15.63 -5.84 21.76
C ASP A 600 16.92 -6.64 21.94
N VAL A 601 16.81 -7.83 22.54
CA VAL A 601 17.94 -8.74 22.77
C VAL A 601 17.61 -10.18 22.39
N VAL A 602 18.52 -10.80 21.65
CA VAL A 602 18.43 -12.23 21.30
C VAL A 602 19.60 -12.98 21.91
N LEU A 603 19.30 -14.05 22.66
CA LEU A 603 20.29 -14.97 23.20
C LEU A 603 20.51 -16.15 22.26
N SER A 604 21.77 -16.56 22.12
CA SER A 604 22.16 -17.74 21.36
C SER A 604 23.32 -18.49 22.02
N THR A 605 23.46 -19.78 21.71
CA THR A 605 24.58 -20.62 22.13
C THR A 605 24.85 -21.68 21.05
N PRO A 606 26.09 -22.18 20.87
CA PRO A 606 26.43 -23.07 19.76
C PRO A 606 25.72 -24.44 19.78
N THR A 607 25.44 -24.99 20.96
CA THR A 607 24.81 -26.32 21.13
C THR A 607 23.82 -26.29 22.28
N ASN A 608 22.81 -27.16 22.23
CA ASN A 608 21.80 -27.31 23.28
C ASN A 608 22.12 -28.44 24.28
N VAL A 609 23.23 -29.17 24.08
CA VAL A 609 23.80 -30.14 25.02
C VAL A 609 25.26 -29.79 25.26
N VAL A 610 25.70 -29.79 26.52
CA VAL A 610 27.05 -29.38 26.93
C VAL A 610 27.56 -30.29 28.06
N THR A 611 28.85 -30.62 28.01
CA THR A 611 29.51 -31.47 29.03
C THR A 611 30.43 -30.68 29.97
N THR A 612 30.54 -29.37 29.75
CA THR A 612 31.36 -28.43 30.53
C THR A 612 30.77 -27.01 30.46
N ASN A 613 31.46 -26.02 31.03
CA ASN A 613 31.07 -24.61 30.97
C ASN A 613 30.92 -24.15 29.51
N PHE A 614 29.91 -23.34 29.23
CA PHE A 614 29.57 -22.93 27.86
C PHE A 614 29.29 -21.42 27.77
N SER A 615 29.43 -20.86 26.57
CA SER A 615 29.20 -19.44 26.33
C SER A 615 27.81 -19.17 25.75
N VAL A 616 27.17 -18.10 26.22
CA VAL A 616 25.94 -17.53 25.66
C VAL A 616 26.24 -16.15 25.10
N THR A 617 25.75 -15.88 23.89
CA THR A 617 25.88 -14.58 23.21
C THR A 617 24.56 -13.83 23.30
N ALA A 618 24.60 -12.58 23.76
CA ALA A 618 23.50 -11.63 23.79
C ALA A 618 23.72 -10.55 22.72
N LEU A 619 22.85 -10.51 21.72
CA LEU A 619 22.89 -9.55 20.61
C LEU A 619 21.76 -8.54 20.77
N PHE A 620 22.11 -7.25 20.86
CA PHE A 620 21.18 -6.13 20.98
C PHE A 620 20.95 -5.43 19.62
N THR A 621 19.75 -4.88 19.42
CA THR A 621 19.40 -4.11 18.21
C THR A 621 20.12 -2.77 18.09
N GLU A 622 20.58 -2.23 19.22
CA GLU A 622 21.30 -0.95 19.32
C GLU A 622 22.31 -0.96 20.48
N ILE A 623 23.07 0.14 20.60
CA ILE A 623 24.13 0.29 21.62
C ILE A 623 23.48 0.36 23.00
N VAL A 624 23.88 -0.54 23.90
CA VAL A 624 23.41 -0.57 25.29
C VAL A 624 24.56 -0.40 26.29
N THR A 625 24.22 0.04 27.49
CA THR A 625 25.13 0.19 28.63
C THR A 625 24.54 -0.45 29.88
N GLY A 626 25.40 -0.80 30.84
CA GLY A 626 24.98 -1.29 32.15
C GLY A 626 24.89 -2.81 32.33
N LEU A 627 25.16 -3.61 31.29
CA LEU A 627 25.08 -5.08 31.39
C LEU A 627 26.18 -5.66 32.30
N ASP A 628 25.77 -6.45 33.28
CA ASP A 628 26.61 -7.26 34.15
C ASP A 628 26.29 -8.77 34.00
N ALA A 629 27.24 -9.63 34.35
CA ALA A 629 27.03 -11.08 34.31
C ALA A 629 25.88 -11.53 35.24
N THR A 630 25.64 -10.79 36.33
CA THR A 630 24.58 -11.07 37.30
C THR A 630 23.17 -10.73 36.82
N ASP A 631 23.02 -10.02 35.70
CA ASP A 631 21.71 -9.65 35.15
C ASP A 631 21.02 -10.84 34.46
N PHE A 632 21.75 -11.89 34.10
CA PHE A 632 21.20 -13.10 33.52
C PHE A 632 20.47 -13.94 34.57
N THR A 633 19.22 -14.32 34.28
CA THR A 633 18.47 -15.27 35.11
C THR A 633 18.81 -16.70 34.69
N ILE A 634 19.33 -17.49 35.63
CA ILE A 634 19.81 -18.86 35.39
C ILE A 634 19.25 -19.82 36.44
N SER A 635 18.68 -20.95 36.01
CA SER A 635 18.01 -21.92 36.91
C SER A 635 18.90 -23.04 37.48
N ASN A 636 19.98 -23.43 36.78
CA ASN A 636 20.89 -24.53 37.17
C ASN A 636 22.36 -24.20 36.84
N GLY A 637 22.82 -23.04 37.28
CA GLY A 637 24.19 -22.59 37.04
C GLY A 637 24.41 -21.14 37.44
N ALA A 638 25.59 -20.62 37.14
CA ALA A 638 25.96 -19.23 37.37
C ALA A 638 26.63 -18.62 36.14
N ALA A 639 26.36 -17.34 35.88
CA ALA A 639 27.04 -16.55 34.86
C ALA A 639 28.32 -15.92 35.41
N SER A 640 29.34 -15.82 34.56
CA SER A 640 30.63 -15.19 34.86
C SER A 640 31.29 -14.69 33.57
N ASN A 641 32.41 -13.96 33.71
CA ASN A 641 33.29 -13.59 32.59
C ASN A 641 32.57 -12.92 31.41
N LEU A 642 31.68 -11.95 31.69
CA LEU A 642 31.05 -11.13 30.66
C LEU A 642 32.13 -10.35 29.88
N SER A 643 32.09 -10.44 28.56
CA SER A 643 33.01 -9.75 27.65
C SER A 643 32.32 -9.41 26.34
N GLY A 644 32.80 -8.41 25.60
CA GLY A 644 32.18 -7.99 24.34
C GLY A 644 32.11 -6.46 24.17
N GLY A 645 31.32 -6.04 23.18
CA GLY A 645 31.09 -4.63 22.81
C GLY A 645 29.62 -4.24 22.93
N PRO A 646 29.27 -2.96 22.72
CA PRO A 646 28.02 -2.39 23.21
C PRO A 646 26.74 -2.94 22.55
N THR A 647 26.84 -3.72 21.48
CA THR A 647 25.70 -4.40 20.84
C THR A 647 25.80 -5.92 20.90
N ASN A 648 26.94 -6.48 21.32
CA ASN A 648 27.20 -7.91 21.26
C ASN A 648 28.09 -8.35 22.44
N TYR A 649 27.46 -9.06 23.38
CA TYR A 649 28.07 -9.53 24.60
C TYR A 649 28.13 -11.05 24.64
N THR A 650 29.16 -11.60 25.25
CA THR A 650 29.30 -13.03 25.54
C THR A 650 29.49 -13.23 27.03
N VAL A 651 28.72 -14.15 27.62
CA VAL A 651 28.77 -14.53 29.03
C VAL A 651 29.08 -16.02 29.16
N LEU A 652 29.91 -16.40 30.13
CA LEU A 652 30.24 -17.79 30.43
C LEU A 652 29.28 -18.35 31.49
N ILE A 653 28.59 -19.43 31.16
CA ILE A 653 27.69 -20.15 32.05
C ILE A 653 28.42 -21.36 32.64
N THR A 654 28.42 -21.48 33.97
CA THR A 654 28.92 -22.62 34.73
C THR A 654 27.74 -23.40 35.29
N PRO A 655 27.38 -24.56 34.70
CA PRO A 655 26.31 -25.41 35.23
C PRO A 655 26.62 -25.94 36.64
N ALA A 656 25.60 -26.15 37.46
CA ALA A 656 25.78 -26.62 38.84
C ALA A 656 25.63 -28.14 38.99
N THR A 657 24.57 -28.71 38.43
CA THR A 657 24.24 -30.15 38.53
C THR A 657 23.75 -30.70 37.20
N PRO A 658 23.88 -32.02 36.91
CA PRO A 658 23.34 -32.61 35.68
C PRO A 658 21.87 -32.25 35.46
N GLY A 659 21.50 -31.98 34.21
CA GLY A 659 20.14 -31.62 33.80
C GLY A 659 20.03 -30.25 33.11
N THR A 660 18.81 -29.77 32.95
CA THR A 660 18.52 -28.54 32.18
C THR A 660 19.02 -27.27 32.88
N VAL A 661 19.71 -26.42 32.13
CA VAL A 661 20.15 -25.06 32.45
C VAL A 661 19.34 -24.10 31.57
N THR A 662 18.50 -23.27 32.19
CA THR A 662 17.77 -22.22 31.47
C THR A 662 18.48 -20.89 31.61
N VAL A 663 18.64 -20.14 30.52
CA VAL A 663 19.28 -18.81 30.52
C VAL A 663 18.37 -17.80 29.84
N SER A 664 18.11 -16.67 30.51
CA SER A 664 17.34 -15.55 29.95
C SER A 664 17.85 -14.21 30.47
N LEU A 665 17.67 -13.15 29.70
CA LEU A 665 17.93 -11.78 30.13
C LEU A 665 16.57 -11.05 30.35
N PRO A 666 16.25 -10.61 31.57
CA PRO A 666 15.01 -9.88 31.86
C PRO A 666 14.92 -8.55 31.10
N ALA A 667 13.71 -7.97 31.04
CA ALA A 667 13.52 -6.61 30.54
C ALA A 667 14.08 -5.57 31.53
N GLY A 668 14.59 -4.46 31.01
CA GLY A 668 15.01 -3.28 31.77
C GLY A 668 16.34 -3.41 32.51
N VAL A 669 17.19 -4.37 32.15
CA VAL A 669 18.50 -4.59 32.78
C VAL A 669 19.61 -3.72 32.19
N VAL A 670 19.51 -3.39 30.90
CA VAL A 670 20.42 -2.46 30.21
C VAL A 670 19.66 -1.26 29.69
N GLN A 671 20.39 -0.18 29.42
CA GLN A 671 19.84 1.06 28.90
C GLN A 671 20.57 1.53 27.64
N ASP A 672 19.82 2.10 26.70
CA ASP A 672 20.39 2.86 25.57
C ASP A 672 20.83 4.29 26.01
N SER A 673 21.23 5.12 25.04
CA SER A 673 21.62 6.52 25.28
C SER A 673 20.46 7.40 25.80
N GLU A 674 19.22 6.99 25.56
CA GLU A 674 17.99 7.68 25.92
C GLU A 674 17.39 7.13 27.23
N SER A 675 18.10 6.23 27.91
CA SER A 675 17.69 5.57 29.16
C SER A 675 16.48 4.62 29.03
N ASN A 676 16.14 4.17 27.82
CA ASN A 676 15.13 3.14 27.63
C ASN A 676 15.70 1.77 28.04
N GLY A 677 14.95 1.04 28.87
CA GLY A 677 15.31 -0.33 29.26
C GLY A 677 15.08 -1.34 28.13
N ASN A 678 15.91 -2.37 28.00
CA ASN A 678 15.71 -3.42 26.98
C ASN A 678 14.42 -4.23 27.17
N ASN A 679 13.90 -4.83 26.11
CA ASN A 679 12.89 -5.88 26.19
C ASN A 679 13.50 -7.21 26.66
N ALA A 680 12.68 -8.13 27.20
CA ALA A 680 13.16 -9.42 27.66
C ALA A 680 13.63 -10.30 26.49
N SER A 681 14.68 -11.10 26.72
CA SER A 681 15.21 -12.00 25.69
C SER A 681 14.35 -13.25 25.47
N ASN A 682 14.63 -13.98 24.38
CA ASN A 682 14.25 -15.38 24.30
C ASN A 682 14.94 -16.21 25.40
N PRO A 683 14.27 -17.22 25.98
CA PRO A 683 14.93 -18.18 26.86
C PRO A 683 15.73 -19.21 26.05
N LEU A 684 16.89 -19.62 26.57
CA LEU A 684 17.62 -20.79 26.12
C LEU A 684 17.44 -21.93 27.12
N ASN A 685 17.25 -23.16 26.62
CA ASN A 685 17.21 -24.38 27.43
C ASN A 685 18.36 -25.30 26.96
N ILE A 686 19.39 -25.45 27.80
CA ILE A 686 20.59 -26.25 27.50
C ILE A 686 20.64 -27.43 28.47
N THR A 687 20.88 -28.65 27.99
CA THR A 687 21.12 -29.82 28.85
C THR A 687 22.59 -29.87 29.24
N TYR A 688 22.90 -29.79 30.53
CA TYR A 688 24.24 -30.06 31.05
C TYR A 688 24.35 -31.52 31.47
N ASP A 689 25.28 -32.24 30.84
CA ASP A 689 25.55 -33.64 31.13
C ASP A 689 27.05 -33.84 31.42
N PRO A 690 27.47 -33.82 32.69
CA PRO A 690 28.87 -33.97 33.04
C PRO A 690 29.33 -35.41 32.85
N PRO A 691 30.62 -35.64 32.54
CA PRO A 691 31.04 -36.94 32.11
C PRO A 691 31.03 -37.99 33.23
N ILE A 692 30.00 -38.85 33.23
CA ILE A 692 29.78 -39.95 34.18
C ILE A 692 29.61 -41.23 33.36
N ALA A 693 30.34 -42.29 33.72
CA ALA A 693 30.23 -43.55 32.99
C ALA A 693 28.87 -44.22 33.24
N PRO A 694 28.15 -44.68 32.19
CA PRO A 694 26.86 -45.32 32.34
C PRO A 694 26.92 -46.58 33.20
N THR A 695 26.01 -46.71 34.16
CA THR A 695 25.83 -47.93 34.96
C THR A 695 24.73 -48.79 34.36
N VAL A 696 24.82 -50.11 34.50
CA VAL A 696 23.82 -51.05 33.94
C VAL A 696 23.28 -51.99 35.01
N VAL A 697 21.96 -52.15 35.03
CA VAL A 697 21.24 -53.08 35.89
C VAL A 697 20.63 -54.20 35.03
N LEU A 698 21.01 -55.44 35.33
CA LEU A 698 20.45 -56.64 34.70
C LEU A 698 19.29 -57.18 35.55
N THR A 699 18.13 -57.36 34.93
CA THR A 699 16.96 -57.96 35.58
C THR A 699 16.41 -59.13 34.76
N GLY A 700 16.04 -60.20 35.45
CA GLY A 700 15.52 -61.41 34.84
C GLY A 700 15.06 -62.40 35.92
N PRO A 701 14.44 -63.51 35.53
CA PRO A 701 13.88 -64.45 36.49
C PRO A 701 14.96 -65.16 37.31
N SER A 702 14.65 -65.51 38.56
CA SER A 702 15.56 -66.29 39.42
C SER A 702 15.58 -67.78 39.07
N THR A 703 14.54 -68.27 38.39
CA THR A 703 14.42 -69.64 37.86
C THR A 703 13.79 -69.60 36.46
N ALA A 704 14.22 -70.47 35.55
CA ALA A 704 13.68 -70.52 34.19
C ALA A 704 13.52 -71.97 33.71
N SER A 705 12.53 -72.24 32.86
CA SER A 705 12.24 -73.58 32.32
C SER A 705 12.41 -73.72 30.80
N GLY A 706 12.76 -72.61 30.14
CA GLY A 706 13.16 -72.49 28.73
C GLY A 706 14.08 -71.29 28.53
N ALA A 707 14.20 -70.79 27.30
CA ALA A 707 14.83 -69.49 27.04
C ALA A 707 14.03 -68.37 27.74
N TYR A 708 14.72 -67.36 28.27
CA TYR A 708 14.12 -66.28 29.05
C TYR A 708 14.74 -64.94 28.69
N ALA A 709 13.96 -63.86 28.84
CA ALA A 709 14.46 -62.51 28.61
C ALA A 709 15.23 -61.98 29.83
N VAL A 710 16.34 -61.29 29.56
CA VAL A 710 17.05 -60.46 30.54
C VAL A 710 17.00 -59.02 30.04
N SER A 711 16.47 -58.14 30.88
CA SER A 711 16.45 -56.70 30.61
C SER A 711 17.70 -56.04 31.16
N LEU A 712 18.35 -55.22 30.32
CA LEU A 712 19.46 -54.34 30.66
C LEU A 712 18.92 -52.91 30.68
N VAL A 713 19.04 -52.25 31.83
CA VAL A 713 18.66 -50.84 31.96
C VAL A 713 19.90 -50.05 32.35
N PHE A 714 20.32 -49.13 31.49
CA PHE A 714 21.42 -48.22 31.69
C PHE A 714 20.96 -46.96 32.45
N SER A 715 21.87 -46.25 33.12
CA SER A 715 21.57 -44.98 33.79
C SER A 715 21.28 -43.83 32.81
N GLU A 716 21.70 -43.97 31.56
CA GLU A 716 21.53 -43.01 30.48
C GLU A 716 21.59 -43.72 29.12
N ASN A 717 21.42 -42.95 28.04
CA ASN A 717 21.36 -43.50 26.69
C ASN A 717 22.75 -43.95 26.21
N VAL A 718 22.84 -45.21 25.77
CA VAL A 718 24.08 -45.80 25.28
C VAL A 718 23.94 -46.33 23.86
N THR A 719 25.06 -46.42 23.16
CA THR A 719 25.16 -47.01 21.82
C THR A 719 26.24 -48.09 21.74
N GLY A 720 26.16 -48.95 20.72
CA GLY A 720 27.18 -49.96 20.42
C GLY A 720 27.01 -51.30 21.13
N LEU A 721 25.86 -51.59 21.76
CA LEU A 721 25.58 -52.88 22.40
C LEU A 721 25.17 -53.95 21.37
N ASP A 722 25.86 -55.08 21.35
CA ASP A 722 25.48 -56.32 20.66
C ASP A 722 25.17 -57.43 21.68
N ALA A 723 24.34 -58.40 21.28
CA ALA A 723 24.09 -59.61 22.07
C ALA A 723 25.39 -60.38 22.39
N ALA A 724 26.39 -60.32 21.48
CA ALA A 724 27.69 -60.95 21.67
C ALA A 724 28.52 -60.34 22.82
N ASP A 725 28.19 -59.12 23.26
CA ASP A 725 28.93 -58.45 24.33
C ASP A 725 28.53 -58.92 25.73
N LEU A 726 27.39 -59.62 25.85
CA LEU A 726 26.97 -60.25 27.10
C LEU A 726 27.80 -61.50 27.38
N ASN A 727 28.43 -61.52 28.55
CA ASN A 727 29.07 -62.72 29.05
C ASN A 727 28.02 -63.65 29.67
N VAL A 728 27.68 -64.73 28.96
CA VAL A 728 26.71 -65.74 29.41
C VAL A 728 27.41 -67.06 29.70
N LEU A 729 27.48 -67.44 30.98
CA LEU A 729 27.97 -68.75 31.40
C LEU A 729 26.81 -69.75 31.46
N ASN A 730 26.99 -70.94 30.87
CA ASN A 730 25.98 -72.00 30.73
C ASN A 730 24.75 -71.63 29.85
N GLY A 731 24.96 -70.79 28.83
CA GLY A 731 23.93 -70.42 27.85
C GLY A 731 24.48 -69.50 26.77
N SER A 732 23.59 -68.91 25.98
CA SER A 732 23.91 -67.89 24.97
C SER A 732 22.88 -66.78 24.94
N ALA A 733 23.30 -65.54 24.65
CA ALA A 733 22.41 -64.41 24.40
C ALA A 733 22.10 -64.26 22.90
N THR A 734 20.85 -63.97 22.57
CA THR A 734 20.34 -63.75 21.20
C THR A 734 19.19 -62.74 21.24
N ASN A 735 18.73 -62.26 20.08
CA ASN A 735 17.57 -61.35 19.96
C ASN A 735 17.67 -60.13 20.89
N LEU A 736 18.82 -59.43 20.87
CA LEU A 736 18.93 -58.14 21.55
C LEU A 736 17.97 -57.15 20.86
N THR A 737 17.08 -56.56 21.63
CA THR A 737 16.10 -55.59 21.19
C THR A 737 16.06 -54.44 22.19
N GLY A 738 15.65 -53.25 21.75
CA GLY A 738 15.70 -52.02 22.56
C GLY A 738 16.69 -51.00 22.01
N THR A 739 16.61 -49.78 22.52
CA THR A 739 17.37 -48.59 22.07
C THR A 739 17.49 -47.60 23.21
N GLY A 740 18.54 -46.76 23.21
CA GLY A 740 18.72 -45.73 24.22
C GLY A 740 19.24 -46.32 25.52
N ASP A 741 18.48 -46.23 26.60
CA ASP A 741 18.84 -46.68 27.95
C ASP A 741 18.29 -48.09 28.29
N SER A 742 17.41 -48.66 27.45
CA SER A 742 16.71 -49.90 27.76
C SER A 742 16.84 -50.94 26.65
N TYR A 743 17.38 -52.10 27.00
CA TYR A 743 17.57 -53.24 26.12
C TYR A 743 17.05 -54.52 26.76
N SER A 744 16.72 -55.51 25.93
CA SER A 744 16.34 -56.85 26.34
C SER A 744 17.01 -57.87 25.44
N ALA A 745 17.65 -58.88 26.05
CA ALA A 745 18.27 -60.00 25.34
C ALA A 745 17.61 -61.31 25.76
N THR A 746 17.43 -62.22 24.80
CA THR A 746 16.95 -63.58 25.08
C THR A 746 18.13 -64.48 25.43
N ILE A 747 18.12 -65.02 26.65
CA ILE A 747 19.10 -65.97 27.15
C ILE A 747 18.57 -67.39 26.96
N THR A 748 19.31 -68.21 26.23
CA THR A 748 19.00 -69.63 26.03
C THR A 748 19.95 -70.49 26.86
N PRO A 749 19.47 -71.15 27.92
CA PRO A 749 20.28 -72.08 28.73
C PRO A 749 20.75 -73.28 27.90
N ALA A 750 22.01 -73.69 28.08
CA ALA A 750 22.56 -74.83 27.34
C ALA A 750 22.20 -76.17 27.99
N VAL A 751 22.34 -76.28 29.32
CA VAL A 751 22.00 -77.48 30.10
C VAL A 751 21.41 -77.11 31.48
N PRO A 752 20.64 -78.00 32.13
CA PRO A 752 20.08 -77.77 33.47
C PRO A 752 21.14 -77.32 34.49
N GLY A 753 20.82 -76.29 35.28
CA GLY A 753 21.74 -75.68 36.25
C GLY A 753 21.72 -74.15 36.23
N ASN A 754 22.63 -73.51 36.97
CA ASN A 754 22.68 -72.05 37.02
C ASN A 754 23.25 -71.48 35.71
N VAL A 755 22.60 -70.43 35.19
CA VAL A 755 23.03 -69.61 34.07
C VAL A 755 23.37 -68.23 34.63
N THR A 756 24.58 -67.74 34.34
CA THR A 756 25.04 -66.43 34.83
C THR A 756 25.22 -65.48 33.66
N VAL A 757 24.64 -64.29 33.74
CA VAL A 757 24.71 -63.24 32.71
C VAL A 757 25.35 -61.99 33.32
N SER A 758 26.33 -61.41 32.64
CA SER A 758 26.95 -60.14 33.04
C SER A 758 27.40 -59.31 31.83
N LEU A 759 27.42 -57.98 31.94
CA LEU A 759 28.01 -57.08 30.95
C LEU A 759 29.37 -56.54 31.44
N PRO A 760 30.47 -56.70 30.68
CA PRO A 760 31.76 -56.10 31.01
C PRO A 760 31.74 -54.56 31.00
N ALA A 761 32.75 -53.94 31.61
CA ALA A 761 32.96 -52.48 31.52
C ALA A 761 33.49 -52.08 30.13
N GLY A 762 33.12 -50.89 29.67
CA GLY A 762 33.62 -50.29 28.43
C GLY A 762 33.10 -50.93 27.14
N VAL A 763 31.96 -51.61 27.22
CA VAL A 763 31.32 -52.29 26.08
C VAL A 763 30.50 -51.31 25.25
N VAL A 764 29.64 -50.56 25.93
CA VAL A 764 28.78 -49.57 25.29
C VAL A 764 29.37 -48.19 25.49
N THR A 765 29.09 -47.30 24.53
CA THR A 765 29.54 -45.91 24.54
C THR A 765 28.35 -45.02 24.86
N ASP A 766 28.55 -44.09 25.78
CA ASP A 766 27.63 -43.01 26.06
C ASP A 766 27.40 -42.14 24.81
N LEU A 767 26.15 -41.77 24.54
CA LEU A 767 25.79 -40.99 23.35
C LEU A 767 26.18 -39.50 23.45
N ASP A 768 26.29 -38.96 24.66
CA ASP A 768 26.49 -37.54 24.92
C ASP A 768 27.97 -37.19 25.19
N ASP A 769 28.75 -38.09 25.82
CA ASP A 769 30.16 -37.80 26.19
C ASP A 769 31.21 -38.84 25.75
N ALA A 770 30.77 -39.92 25.10
CA ALA A 770 31.58 -41.04 24.64
C ALA A 770 32.36 -41.84 25.72
N LEU A 771 31.93 -41.78 26.99
CA LEU A 771 32.45 -42.67 28.03
C LEU A 771 31.93 -44.11 27.89
N GLY A 772 32.72 -45.08 28.36
CA GLY A 772 32.32 -46.49 28.38
C GLY A 772 31.56 -46.86 29.66
N ASN A 773 30.61 -47.80 29.60
CA ASN A 773 29.85 -48.23 30.79
C ASN A 773 30.70 -48.88 31.89
N ALA A 774 30.22 -48.82 33.14
CA ALA A 774 30.70 -49.66 34.23
C ALA A 774 30.24 -51.12 34.08
N ALA A 775 31.03 -52.08 34.61
CA ALA A 775 30.65 -53.50 34.57
C ALA A 775 29.39 -53.77 35.40
N SER A 776 28.51 -54.63 34.89
CA SER A 776 27.28 -55.02 35.60
C SER A 776 27.58 -55.94 36.79
N ALA A 777 26.67 -55.96 37.77
CA ALA A 777 26.58 -57.10 38.67
C ALA A 777 26.11 -58.36 37.88
N PRO A 778 26.61 -59.56 38.19
CA PRO A 778 26.16 -60.78 37.52
C PRO A 778 24.75 -61.18 37.96
N LEU A 779 23.88 -61.47 36.99
CA LEU A 779 22.55 -62.04 37.22
C LEU A 779 22.63 -63.56 37.14
N ILE A 780 22.11 -64.27 38.14
CA ILE A 780 22.11 -65.74 38.20
C ILE A 780 20.67 -66.26 38.14
N THR A 781 20.38 -67.12 37.17
CA THR A 781 19.08 -67.77 36.98
C THR A 781 19.25 -69.29 37.02
N SER A 782 18.42 -70.00 37.79
CA SER A 782 18.48 -71.47 37.85
C SER A 782 17.57 -72.11 36.78
N PHE A 783 18.14 -72.84 35.83
CA PHE A 783 17.41 -73.47 34.72
C PHE A 783 16.91 -74.88 35.08
N ILE A 784 15.58 -75.06 35.11
CA ILE A 784 14.85 -76.30 35.42
C ILE A 784 13.80 -76.55 34.31
N PRO A 785 14.05 -77.47 33.35
CA PRO A 785 13.13 -77.72 32.24
C PRO A 785 11.77 -78.19 32.73
N SER A 786 10.70 -77.47 32.40
CA SER A 786 9.32 -77.80 32.78
C SER A 786 8.32 -77.26 31.76
N GLY A 787 7.37 -78.10 31.36
CA GLY A 787 6.50 -77.93 30.20
C GLY A 787 5.35 -76.91 30.35
N SER A 788 5.06 -76.27 29.20
CA SER A 788 3.84 -75.61 28.69
C SER A 788 2.80 -74.98 29.65
N GLY A 789 2.52 -73.67 29.44
CA GLY A 789 1.12 -73.16 29.33
C GLY A 789 0.80 -71.79 29.93
N GLY A 790 0.56 -70.78 29.07
CA GLY A 790 -0.11 -69.50 29.39
C GLY A 790 -0.13 -68.58 28.17
N HIS A 791 -1.30 -68.33 27.56
CA HIS A 791 -1.47 -67.52 26.35
C HIS A 791 -2.32 -66.28 26.63
N THR A 792 -1.72 -65.10 26.43
CA THR A 792 -2.42 -63.81 26.25
C THR A 792 -2.26 -63.44 24.78
N VAL A 793 -3.34 -63.11 24.07
CA VAL A 793 -3.27 -62.62 22.67
C VAL A 793 -3.68 -61.16 22.69
N ASP A 794 -2.74 -60.28 23.01
CA ASP A 794 -3.07 -58.89 23.31
C ASP A 794 -3.47 -58.07 22.07
N ILE A 795 -3.03 -58.44 20.86
CA ILE A 795 -3.34 -57.69 19.62
C ILE A 795 -3.36 -58.63 18.42
N LEU A 796 -4.52 -58.80 17.78
CA LEU A 796 -4.61 -59.43 16.46
C LEU A 796 -4.69 -58.35 15.38
N PRO A 797 -3.66 -58.21 14.51
CA PRO A 797 -3.80 -57.41 13.30
C PRO A 797 -4.74 -58.12 12.30
N PRO A 798 -5.48 -57.38 11.47
CA PRO A 798 -6.39 -57.98 10.49
C PRO A 798 -5.61 -58.81 9.47
N GLN A 799 -6.06 -60.05 9.21
CA GLN A 799 -5.38 -61.02 8.33
C GLN A 799 -5.64 -60.77 6.84
N THR A 800 -6.65 -59.96 6.49
CA THR A 800 -6.93 -59.54 5.09
C THR A 800 -7.89 -58.35 5.11
N ALA A 801 -7.61 -57.31 4.31
CA ALA A 801 -8.49 -56.15 4.10
C ALA A 801 -9.05 -56.16 2.68
N GLY A 802 -10.36 -56.38 2.52
CA GLY A 802 -11.01 -56.52 1.22
C GLY A 802 -11.83 -55.29 0.79
N GLN A 803 -11.71 -54.94 -0.49
CA GLN A 803 -12.44 -53.97 -1.34
C GLN A 803 -13.32 -52.88 -0.68
N THR A 804 -13.03 -51.62 -1.01
CA THR A 804 -13.94 -50.49 -0.86
C THR A 804 -15.02 -50.54 -1.94
N VAL A 805 -16.30 -50.56 -1.54
CA VAL A 805 -17.45 -50.48 -2.44
C VAL A 805 -18.32 -49.28 -2.06
N ASP A 806 -18.79 -48.54 -3.07
CA ASP A 806 -19.84 -47.53 -2.86
C ASP A 806 -21.22 -48.20 -2.69
N SER A 807 -22.20 -47.43 -2.24
CA SER A 807 -23.57 -47.90 -1.97
C SER A 807 -24.31 -48.42 -3.20
N ASP A 808 -23.81 -48.17 -4.41
CA ASP A 808 -24.54 -48.35 -5.65
C ASP A 808 -24.02 -49.54 -6.47
N GLY A 809 -22.96 -50.20 -5.99
CA GLY A 809 -22.45 -51.46 -6.53
C GLY A 809 -21.84 -51.34 -7.94
N LEU A 810 -21.56 -50.12 -8.39
CA LEU A 810 -20.98 -49.83 -9.69
C LEU A 810 -19.65 -49.10 -9.47
N VAL A 811 -18.56 -49.67 -9.97
CA VAL A 811 -17.31 -48.92 -10.15
C VAL A 811 -17.20 -48.53 -11.64
N PRO A 812 -17.69 -47.35 -12.09
CA PRO A 812 -17.24 -46.79 -13.35
C PRO A 812 -15.80 -46.35 -13.17
N GLY A 813 -14.88 -46.93 -13.93
CA GLY A 813 -13.47 -46.55 -13.90
C GLY A 813 -13.31 -45.09 -14.28
N HIS A 814 -13.10 -44.22 -13.29
CA HIS A 814 -12.27 -43.01 -13.33
C HIS A 814 -12.36 -42.29 -11.95
N GLN A 815 -11.19 -42.04 -11.36
CA GLN A 815 -10.93 -41.15 -10.19
C GLN A 815 -11.16 -41.69 -8.77
N SER A 816 -10.42 -42.72 -8.37
CA SER A 816 -9.90 -42.82 -7.00
C SER A 816 -8.43 -43.22 -7.03
N ASN A 817 -7.56 -42.30 -6.66
CA ASN A 817 -6.12 -42.35 -6.82
C ASN A 817 -5.37 -43.17 -5.74
N ASN A 818 -6.00 -44.14 -5.08
CA ASN A 818 -5.37 -44.99 -4.05
C ASN A 818 -5.99 -46.41 -3.93
N LEU A 819 -6.36 -47.06 -5.03
CA LEU A 819 -6.90 -48.44 -4.99
C LEU A 819 -5.83 -49.56 -4.96
N ASP A 820 -4.54 -49.25 -5.20
CA ASP A 820 -3.48 -50.26 -5.42
C ASP A 820 -2.66 -50.65 -4.16
N LYS A 821 -3.22 -50.59 -2.94
CA LYS A 821 -2.46 -50.94 -1.71
C LYS A 821 -3.02 -52.08 -0.85
N PHE A 822 -4.00 -52.85 -1.34
CA PHE A 822 -4.68 -53.87 -0.53
C PHE A 822 -4.28 -55.33 -0.83
N SER A 823 -3.12 -55.59 -1.45
CA SER A 823 -2.77 -56.93 -1.96
C SER A 823 -1.57 -57.65 -1.32
N GLU A 824 -1.03 -57.18 -0.19
CA GLU A 824 0.08 -57.86 0.53
C GLU A 824 -0.44 -58.56 1.82
N PRO A 825 -0.32 -59.90 1.98
CA PRO A 825 -1.03 -60.63 3.03
C PRO A 825 -0.46 -60.57 4.46
N GLU A 826 0.72 -59.97 4.69
CA GLU A 826 1.39 -60.06 6.01
C GLU A 826 1.94 -58.73 6.58
N ALA A 827 1.53 -57.58 6.03
CA ALA A 827 1.89 -56.27 6.59
C ALA A 827 0.76 -55.69 7.47
N PRO A 828 1.07 -55.06 8.62
CA PRO A 828 0.08 -54.35 9.41
C PRO A 828 -0.59 -53.25 8.56
N PHE A 829 -1.91 -53.12 8.72
CA PHE A 829 -2.75 -52.21 7.95
C PHE A 829 -2.19 -50.77 7.95
N THR A 830 -1.60 -50.34 6.84
CA THR A 830 -1.17 -48.95 6.61
C THR A 830 -1.99 -48.34 5.49
N ALA A 831 -3.31 -48.22 5.70
CA ALA A 831 -4.16 -47.49 4.75
C ALA A 831 -3.88 -46.00 4.86
N THR A 832 -3.00 -45.49 4.00
CA THR A 832 -2.58 -44.09 4.08
C THR A 832 -3.68 -43.11 3.68
N ASN A 833 -4.80 -43.54 3.04
CA ASN A 833 -5.99 -42.72 2.76
C ASN A 833 -7.18 -43.59 2.30
N LEU A 834 -8.25 -43.73 3.08
CA LEU A 834 -9.54 -44.27 2.59
C LEU A 834 -10.42 -43.08 2.21
N PHE A 835 -10.54 -42.75 0.92
CA PHE A 835 -11.23 -41.53 0.47
C PHE A 835 -12.12 -41.82 -0.75
N VAL A 836 -13.41 -41.46 -0.69
CA VAL A 836 -14.32 -41.53 -1.84
C VAL A 836 -14.80 -40.13 -2.18
N ARG A 837 -14.44 -39.63 -3.38
CA ARG A 837 -15.00 -38.39 -3.97
C ARG A 837 -16.02 -38.76 -5.04
N GLY A 838 -17.26 -38.33 -4.87
CA GLY A 838 -18.31 -38.47 -5.88
C GLY A 838 -18.73 -37.11 -6.44
N ALA A 839 -19.04 -37.05 -7.74
CA ALA A 839 -19.53 -35.86 -8.43
C ALA A 839 -21.08 -35.75 -8.49
N SER A 840 -21.83 -36.49 -7.66
CA SER A 840 -23.29 -36.59 -7.73
C SER A 840 -24.00 -36.42 -6.38
N ASN A 841 -25.18 -35.78 -6.41
CA ASN A 841 -25.99 -35.34 -5.25
C ASN A 841 -26.78 -36.46 -4.51
N SER A 842 -26.25 -37.68 -4.38
CA SER A 842 -26.92 -38.80 -3.67
C SER A 842 -26.20 -39.16 -2.36
N GLU A 843 -26.94 -39.68 -1.37
CA GLU A 843 -26.39 -40.26 -0.13
C GLU A 843 -25.43 -41.40 -0.51
N ARG A 844 -24.17 -41.35 -0.05
CA ARG A 844 -23.17 -42.39 -0.32
C ARG A 844 -22.67 -43.01 0.98
N LYS A 845 -22.66 -44.34 1.03
CA LYS A 845 -22.10 -45.12 2.15
C LYS A 845 -20.78 -45.73 1.71
N VAL A 846 -19.73 -45.51 2.47
CA VAL A 846 -18.42 -46.14 2.24
C VAL A 846 -18.29 -47.33 3.19
N ARG A 847 -17.97 -48.50 2.64
CA ARG A 847 -17.85 -49.74 3.41
C ARG A 847 -16.41 -50.24 3.32
N ALA A 848 -15.84 -50.57 4.49
CA ALA A 848 -14.56 -51.25 4.62
C ALA A 848 -14.76 -52.55 5.40
N PHE A 849 -14.00 -53.59 5.05
CA PHE A 849 -14.12 -54.92 5.64
C PHE A 849 -12.78 -55.35 6.26
N ALA A 850 -12.82 -55.80 7.51
CA ALA A 850 -11.65 -56.28 8.23
C ALA A 850 -11.94 -57.66 8.84
N ARG A 851 -11.01 -58.61 8.65
CA ARG A 851 -11.13 -59.98 9.17
C ARG A 851 -10.09 -60.24 10.26
N PHE A 852 -10.52 -60.80 11.39
CA PHE A 852 -9.66 -61.15 12.53
C PHE A 852 -9.77 -62.65 12.82
N ASP A 853 -8.64 -63.33 13.01
CA ASP A 853 -8.63 -64.75 13.37
C ASP A 853 -8.68 -64.94 14.89
N LEU A 854 -9.83 -65.35 15.40
CA LEU A 854 -10.09 -65.58 16.83
C LEU A 854 -10.09 -67.08 17.19
N SER A 855 -9.58 -67.94 16.30
CA SER A 855 -9.58 -69.39 16.50
C SER A 855 -8.83 -69.83 17.76
N SER A 856 -7.79 -69.09 18.17
CA SER A 856 -6.96 -69.39 19.34
C SER A 856 -7.65 -69.21 20.70
N ILE A 857 -8.79 -68.51 20.74
CA ILE A 857 -9.57 -68.25 21.95
C ILE A 857 -10.99 -68.85 21.91
N SER A 858 -11.27 -69.68 20.91
CA SER A 858 -12.58 -70.35 20.75
C SER A 858 -12.89 -71.24 21.95
N GLY A 859 -14.11 -71.13 22.50
CA GLY A 859 -14.54 -71.85 23.71
C GLY A 859 -13.99 -71.32 25.04
N MET A 860 -13.15 -70.28 25.02
CA MET A 860 -12.64 -69.64 26.25
C MET A 860 -13.59 -68.55 26.76
N PRO A 861 -13.76 -68.37 28.08
CA PRO A 861 -14.56 -67.29 28.63
C PRO A 861 -13.85 -65.95 28.40
N VAL A 862 -14.39 -65.16 27.46
CA VAL A 862 -13.88 -63.83 27.12
C VAL A 862 -14.24 -62.85 28.24
N GLU A 863 -13.24 -62.29 28.90
CA GLU A 863 -13.39 -61.29 29.95
C GLU A 863 -13.67 -59.91 29.36
N ARG A 864 -12.91 -59.52 28.33
CA ARG A 864 -13.02 -58.22 27.67
C ARG A 864 -12.51 -58.29 26.23
N ALA A 865 -13.21 -57.68 25.28
CA ALA A 865 -12.73 -57.48 23.91
C ALA A 865 -12.90 -56.02 23.49
N THR A 866 -11.89 -55.44 22.87
CA THR A 866 -11.86 -54.02 22.54
C THR A 866 -11.25 -53.81 21.16
N LEU A 867 -11.97 -53.13 20.28
CA LEU A 867 -11.50 -52.71 18.95
C LEU A 867 -11.03 -51.25 19.01
N SER A 868 -9.79 -51.02 18.65
CA SER A 868 -9.14 -49.71 18.70
C SER A 868 -8.79 -49.23 17.29
N PHE A 869 -9.00 -47.94 17.04
CA PHE A 869 -8.53 -47.21 15.87
C PHE A 869 -7.59 -46.13 16.38
N ASN A 870 -6.27 -46.35 16.27
CA ASN A 870 -5.29 -45.39 16.78
C ASN A 870 -4.66 -44.60 15.64
N GLY A 871 -4.59 -43.28 15.78
CA GLY A 871 -3.95 -42.38 14.81
C GLY A 871 -4.80 -42.03 13.58
N PHE A 872 -6.14 -42.04 13.71
CA PHE A 872 -7.06 -41.76 12.60
C PHE A 872 -7.77 -40.41 12.74
N SER A 873 -7.97 -39.71 11.62
CA SER A 873 -8.80 -38.51 11.53
C SER A 873 -9.96 -38.74 10.56
N LEU A 874 -11.16 -38.33 10.97
CA LEU A 874 -12.34 -38.30 10.11
C LEU A 874 -12.39 -36.96 9.41
N ASN A 875 -12.49 -36.96 8.08
CA ASN A 875 -12.57 -35.73 7.30
C ASN A 875 -13.87 -35.72 6.51
N SER A 876 -14.78 -34.79 6.85
CA SER A 876 -15.95 -34.45 6.06
C SER A 876 -15.85 -32.98 5.62
N SER A 877 -16.09 -32.68 4.35
CA SER A 877 -15.95 -31.31 3.81
C SER A 877 -17.15 -30.38 4.09
N SER A 878 -18.04 -30.75 5.02
CA SER A 878 -19.13 -29.91 5.54
C SER A 878 -19.52 -30.35 6.96
N ASN A 879 -20.13 -29.46 7.75
CA ASN A 879 -20.56 -29.62 9.16
C ASN A 879 -21.63 -30.72 9.41
N ASN A 880 -21.61 -31.83 8.68
CA ASN A 880 -22.57 -32.92 8.83
C ASN A 880 -21.93 -34.08 9.61
N ASP A 881 -22.73 -34.68 10.48
CA ASP A 881 -22.34 -35.82 11.30
C ASP A 881 -21.89 -36.98 10.40
N THR A 882 -20.77 -37.61 10.79
CA THR A 882 -20.27 -38.82 10.15
C THR A 882 -20.33 -39.94 11.16
N ASP A 883 -21.16 -40.93 10.88
CA ASP A 883 -21.34 -42.08 11.75
C ASP A 883 -20.34 -43.19 11.39
N ILE A 884 -19.68 -43.74 12.41
CA ILE A 884 -18.93 -44.99 12.32
C ILE A 884 -19.79 -46.10 12.90
N GLU A 885 -20.12 -47.10 12.09
CA GLU A 885 -20.87 -48.28 12.52
C GLU A 885 -20.00 -49.54 12.37
N VAL A 886 -19.90 -50.33 13.44
CA VAL A 886 -19.20 -51.62 13.45
C VAL A 886 -20.21 -52.75 13.54
N ILE A 887 -20.23 -53.63 12.53
CA ILE A 887 -21.23 -54.70 12.42
C ILE A 887 -20.54 -56.06 12.25
N ALA A 888 -20.97 -57.04 13.05
CA ALA A 888 -20.59 -58.44 12.93
C ALA A 888 -21.07 -59.04 11.60
N LEU A 889 -20.19 -59.72 10.87
CA LEU A 889 -20.56 -60.48 9.67
C LEU A 889 -20.70 -61.97 9.97
N ALA A 890 -21.81 -62.53 9.51
CA ALA A 890 -22.06 -63.96 9.43
C ALA A 890 -21.24 -64.61 8.29
N SER A 891 -21.17 -65.93 8.31
CA SER A 891 -20.20 -66.82 7.66
C SER A 891 -20.21 -66.92 6.11
N ASP A 892 -20.75 -65.95 5.36
CA ASP A 892 -20.96 -66.03 3.91
C ASP A 892 -20.03 -65.16 3.04
N TRP A 893 -18.88 -64.76 3.57
CA TRP A 893 -17.85 -64.07 2.78
C TRP A 893 -17.09 -65.03 1.85
N SER A 894 -17.10 -64.77 0.54
CA SER A 894 -16.26 -65.47 -0.45
C SER A 894 -15.46 -64.49 -1.29
N GLU A 895 -14.18 -64.80 -1.51
CA GLU A 895 -13.13 -63.92 -2.03
C GLU A 895 -13.26 -63.56 -3.53
N ASN A 896 -14.32 -64.01 -4.22
CA ASN A 896 -14.43 -63.97 -5.69
C ASN A 896 -15.65 -63.19 -6.23
N GLY A 897 -15.75 -61.90 -5.91
CA GLY A 897 -16.38 -60.91 -6.80
C GLY A 897 -17.89 -61.00 -7.06
N VAL A 898 -18.69 -61.57 -6.15
CA VAL A 898 -20.16 -61.48 -6.22
C VAL A 898 -20.67 -60.40 -5.26
N PRO A 899 -21.49 -59.42 -5.69
CA PRO A 899 -22.09 -58.45 -4.77
C PRO A 899 -22.97 -59.18 -3.73
N LEU A 900 -22.79 -58.85 -2.45
CA LEU A 900 -23.59 -59.43 -1.37
C LEU A 900 -25.09 -59.12 -1.57
N PRO A 901 -26.01 -60.06 -1.29
CA PRO A 901 -27.45 -59.77 -1.30
C PRO A 901 -27.79 -58.81 -0.16
N THR A 902 -28.68 -57.85 -0.41
CA THR A 902 -29.30 -57.01 0.61
C THR A 902 -30.22 -57.86 1.50
N TYR A 903 -29.68 -58.45 2.56
CA TYR A 903 -30.48 -59.14 3.55
C TYR A 903 -31.03 -58.18 4.61
N THR A 904 -32.36 -58.16 4.71
CA THR A 904 -33.14 -57.60 5.82
C THR A 904 -33.53 -58.76 6.72
N HIS A 905 -32.92 -58.87 7.91
CA HIS A 905 -33.49 -59.67 9.01
C HIS A 905 -33.88 -58.74 10.17
N PRO A 906 -34.98 -59.05 10.89
CA PRO A 906 -35.57 -58.19 11.90
C PRO A 906 -34.72 -58.19 13.16
N VAL A 907 -34.56 -56.98 13.70
CA VAL A 907 -33.86 -56.64 14.94
C VAL A 907 -34.26 -57.58 16.09
N ILE A 908 -33.31 -58.41 16.53
CA ILE A 908 -33.28 -58.95 17.89
C ILE A 908 -32.00 -58.41 18.51
N GLY A 909 -32.16 -57.38 19.34
CA GLY A 909 -31.08 -56.58 19.91
C GLY A 909 -30.91 -55.28 19.15
N SER A 910 -31.19 -54.15 19.80
CA SER A 910 -30.83 -52.82 19.30
C SER A 910 -29.36 -52.83 18.86
N PRO A 911 -28.98 -52.08 17.80
CA PRO A 911 -27.57 -51.82 17.55
C PRO A 911 -26.96 -51.34 18.87
N VAL A 912 -25.88 -52.00 19.31
CA VAL A 912 -25.15 -51.55 20.48
C VAL A 912 -24.62 -50.18 20.10
N ASN A 913 -25.24 -49.15 20.66
CA ASN A 913 -24.97 -47.75 20.39
C ASN A 913 -23.56 -47.44 20.91
N GLY A 914 -22.55 -47.79 20.10
CA GLY A 914 -21.18 -47.35 20.28
C GLY A 914 -21.07 -45.91 19.80
N GLY A 915 -21.56 -44.98 20.62
CA GLY A 915 -21.38 -43.52 20.56
C GLY A 915 -21.38 -42.87 19.17
N SER A 916 -22.45 -42.13 18.83
CA SER A 916 -22.36 -41.12 17.76
C SER A 916 -21.47 -39.97 18.24
N VAL A 917 -20.48 -39.57 17.43
CA VAL A 917 -19.63 -38.41 17.71
C VAL A 917 -20.18 -37.22 16.93
N THR A 918 -21.06 -36.43 17.57
CA THR A 918 -21.57 -35.17 17.03
C THR A 918 -20.74 -34.00 17.57
N THR A 919 -19.63 -33.63 16.92
CA THR A 919 -19.00 -32.31 17.13
C THR A 919 -18.41 -31.77 15.82
N GLY A 920 -18.78 -30.53 15.46
CA GLY A 920 -18.09 -29.79 14.41
C GLY A 920 -16.73 -29.30 14.91
N LEU A 921 -15.66 -29.61 14.19
CA LEU A 921 -14.43 -28.81 14.02
C LEU A 921 -13.30 -29.61 13.32
N VAL A 922 -12.55 -28.87 12.50
CA VAL A 922 -11.24 -29.07 11.85
C VAL A 922 -10.29 -30.16 12.41
N SER A 923 -9.76 -30.96 11.47
CA SER A 923 -8.57 -31.84 11.50
C SER A 923 -7.89 -32.12 12.85
N LEU A 924 -8.53 -32.94 13.70
CA LEU A 924 -7.84 -33.61 14.82
C LEU A 924 -7.70 -35.11 14.54
N VAL A 925 -6.48 -35.63 14.66
CA VAL A 925 -6.21 -37.07 14.82
C VAL A 925 -6.70 -37.50 16.20
N ARG A 926 -7.51 -38.55 16.29
CA ARG A 926 -8.03 -39.09 17.55
C ARG A 926 -8.00 -40.61 17.55
N ASP A 927 -7.88 -41.17 18.75
CA ASP A 927 -8.01 -42.61 18.97
C ASP A 927 -9.47 -42.94 19.31
N TYR A 928 -10.03 -43.94 18.63
CA TYR A 928 -11.38 -44.42 18.87
C TYR A 928 -11.33 -45.83 19.42
N THR A 929 -12.19 -46.14 20.39
CA THR A 929 -12.20 -47.45 21.04
C THR A 929 -13.63 -47.92 21.22
N PHE A 930 -13.91 -49.13 20.75
CA PHE A 930 -15.22 -49.77 20.81
C PHE A 930 -15.13 -51.04 21.65
N ASP A 931 -15.99 -51.15 22.66
CA ASP A 931 -16.12 -52.38 23.43
C ASP A 931 -16.95 -53.39 22.64
N LEU A 932 -16.32 -54.50 22.26
CA LEU A 932 -16.95 -55.59 21.50
C LEU A 932 -17.09 -56.86 22.35
N THR A 933 -16.93 -56.77 23.67
CA THR A 933 -16.86 -57.91 24.59
C THR A 933 -18.01 -58.88 24.40
N ASP A 934 -19.26 -58.42 24.41
CA ASP A 934 -20.43 -59.30 24.27
C ASP A 934 -20.56 -59.88 22.85
N MET A 935 -20.11 -59.13 21.84
CA MET A 935 -20.10 -59.59 20.45
C MET A 935 -19.08 -60.73 20.25
N VAL A 936 -17.89 -60.58 20.84
CA VAL A 936 -16.82 -61.60 20.81
C VAL A 936 -17.15 -62.79 21.71
N ARG A 937 -17.84 -62.61 22.85
CA ARG A 937 -18.37 -63.72 23.68
C ARG A 937 -19.35 -64.60 22.91
N ASN A 938 -20.24 -64.01 22.13
CA ASN A 938 -21.19 -64.75 21.30
C ASN A 938 -20.52 -65.43 20.10
N TRP A 939 -19.30 -65.02 19.72
CA TRP A 939 -18.52 -65.68 18.68
C TRP A 939 -17.72 -66.87 19.22
N THR A 940 -17.26 -66.85 20.46
CA THR A 940 -16.50 -67.98 21.01
C THR A 940 -17.36 -69.16 21.48
N ASP A 941 -18.70 -69.06 21.37
CA ASP A 941 -19.67 -70.10 21.77
C ASP A 941 -19.79 -71.31 20.81
N GLY A 942 -19.06 -71.28 19.69
CA GLY A 942 -18.90 -72.41 18.77
C GLY A 942 -19.96 -72.52 17.67
N THR A 943 -20.83 -71.53 17.48
CA THR A 943 -21.90 -71.58 16.45
C THR A 943 -21.52 -71.06 15.06
N TRP A 944 -20.37 -70.37 14.90
CA TRP A 944 -19.93 -69.81 13.61
C TRP A 944 -18.46 -70.18 13.33
N THR A 945 -18.06 -70.28 12.06
CA THR A 945 -16.72 -70.82 11.70
C THR A 945 -15.79 -69.82 11.02
N ASN A 946 -16.23 -68.58 10.75
CA ASN A 946 -15.41 -67.52 10.16
C ASN A 946 -15.91 -66.13 10.63
N TYR A 947 -15.07 -65.36 11.31
CA TYR A 947 -15.45 -64.08 11.94
C TYR A 947 -14.86 -62.88 11.19
N GLY A 948 -15.72 -61.97 10.76
CA GLY A 948 -15.33 -60.71 10.12
C GLY A 948 -16.11 -59.53 10.69
N LEU A 949 -15.51 -58.35 10.64
CA LEU A 949 -16.13 -57.07 11.00
C LEU A 949 -16.32 -56.23 9.73
N ARG A 950 -17.53 -55.69 9.57
CA ARG A 950 -17.81 -54.60 8.64
C ARG A 950 -17.70 -53.29 9.38
N ILE A 951 -16.89 -52.38 8.86
CA ILE A 951 -16.84 -50.99 9.29
C ILE A 951 -17.52 -50.16 8.20
N GLN A 952 -18.61 -49.50 8.56
CA GLN A 952 -19.36 -48.65 7.65
C GLN A 952 -19.23 -47.20 8.09
N LEU A 953 -18.96 -46.32 7.12
CA LEU A 953 -19.01 -44.88 7.29
C LEU A 953 -20.20 -44.34 6.50
N SER A 954 -21.09 -43.61 7.18
CA SER A 954 -22.21 -42.91 6.55
C SER A 954 -22.18 -41.42 6.90
N ASN A 955 -22.58 -40.60 5.93
CA ASN A 955 -22.80 -39.18 6.12
C ASN A 955 -24.05 -38.77 5.32
N ASP A 956 -24.91 -37.99 5.97
CA ASP A 956 -26.23 -37.59 5.48
C ASP A 956 -26.14 -36.41 4.49
N GLY A 957 -24.94 -35.87 4.30
CA GLY A 957 -24.62 -34.68 3.54
C GLY A 957 -24.49 -34.88 2.04
N MET A 958 -25.29 -34.13 1.28
CA MET A 958 -25.14 -34.04 -0.17
C MET A 958 -23.77 -33.43 -0.55
N ASN A 959 -23.04 -34.10 -1.45
CA ASN A 959 -21.87 -33.63 -2.22
C ASN A 959 -20.48 -33.55 -1.58
N ASN A 960 -20.20 -34.23 -0.47
CA ASN A 960 -18.90 -34.09 0.20
C ASN A 960 -18.30 -35.45 0.57
N GLY A 961 -17.05 -35.67 0.15
CA GLY A 961 -16.37 -36.97 0.33
C GLY A 961 -16.18 -37.31 1.81
N VAL A 962 -16.38 -38.58 2.16
CA VAL A 962 -16.13 -39.15 3.49
C VAL A 962 -14.86 -39.97 3.43
N GLY A 963 -13.95 -39.75 4.38
CA GLY A 963 -12.72 -40.52 4.43
C GLY A 963 -12.01 -40.52 5.77
N ILE A 964 -11.22 -41.58 5.97
CA ILE A 964 -10.32 -41.76 7.10
C ILE A 964 -8.90 -41.41 6.61
N ARG A 965 -8.23 -40.45 7.28
CA ARG A 965 -6.84 -40.08 7.03
C ARG A 965 -5.97 -40.35 8.24
N THR A 966 -4.77 -40.89 8.03
CA THR A 966 -3.73 -41.01 9.06
C THR A 966 -2.61 -40.03 8.76
N GLU A 967 -2.09 -39.33 9.77
CA GLU A 967 -0.77 -38.69 9.69
C GLU A 967 0.26 -39.67 10.28
N GLY A 968 0.53 -40.78 9.56
CA GLY A 968 1.46 -41.85 9.99
C GLY A 968 0.88 -43.27 9.97
N GLU A 969 1.57 -44.22 10.63
CA GLU A 969 1.18 -45.63 10.77
C GLU A 969 0.01 -45.82 11.76
N GLY A 970 -1.18 -45.35 11.39
CA GLY A 970 -2.40 -45.62 12.16
C GLY A 970 -2.74 -47.11 12.15
N THR A 971 -3.17 -47.66 13.29
CA THR A 971 -3.41 -49.11 13.46
C THR A 971 -4.83 -49.41 13.90
N ILE A 972 -5.45 -50.41 13.26
CA ILE A 972 -6.72 -51.00 13.69
C ILE A 972 -6.40 -52.32 14.39
N ALA A 973 -6.75 -52.43 15.67
CA ALA A 973 -6.38 -53.55 16.51
C ALA A 973 -7.58 -54.09 17.29
N LEU A 974 -7.79 -55.42 17.28
CA LEU A 974 -8.70 -56.09 18.19
C LEU A 974 -7.89 -56.74 19.32
N SER A 975 -8.13 -56.29 20.55
CA SER A 975 -7.54 -56.86 21.76
C SER A 975 -8.58 -57.69 22.49
N VAL A 976 -8.22 -58.93 22.89
CA VAL A 976 -9.14 -59.84 23.59
C VAL A 976 -8.47 -60.47 24.81
N SER A 977 -9.00 -60.20 25.98
CA SER A 977 -8.68 -60.92 27.22
C SER A 977 -9.67 -62.06 27.41
N ALA A 978 -9.16 -63.29 27.49
CA ALA A 978 -9.93 -64.47 27.84
C ALA A 978 -9.30 -65.15 29.06
N ALA A 979 -10.13 -65.51 30.05
CA ALA A 979 -9.64 -66.17 31.25
C ALA A 979 -9.36 -67.64 30.94
N PRO A 980 -8.19 -68.18 31.32
CA PRO A 980 -8.05 -69.62 31.40
C PRO A 980 -8.97 -70.16 32.50
N LEU A 981 -9.60 -71.31 32.26
CA LEU A 981 -10.37 -72.03 33.28
C LEU A 981 -9.35 -72.70 34.24
N ASN A 982 -8.81 -71.92 35.17
CA ASN A 982 -7.78 -72.36 36.10
C ASN A 982 -8.40 -73.13 37.28
N THR A 983 -8.19 -74.44 37.33
CA THR A 983 -8.21 -75.19 38.60
C THR A 983 -6.86 -75.01 39.29
N GLU A 984 -6.89 -74.49 40.53
CA GLU A 984 -5.76 -73.98 41.32
C GLU A 984 -4.52 -74.88 41.43
N SER A 985 -3.37 -74.21 41.62
CA SER A 985 -2.03 -74.77 41.84
C SER A 985 -1.61 -74.88 43.32
N ASP A 986 -2.53 -74.87 44.30
CA ASP A 986 -2.19 -74.98 45.73
C ASP A 986 -2.68 -76.30 46.39
N LEU A 987 -2.61 -77.42 45.67
CA LEU A 987 -2.83 -78.76 46.25
C LEU A 987 -1.57 -79.63 46.11
N GLY A 988 -0.64 -79.45 47.06
CA GLY A 988 0.32 -80.49 47.37
C GLY A 988 -0.38 -81.68 48.06
N PRO A 989 0.05 -82.94 47.86
CA PRO A 989 -0.56 -84.08 48.54
C PRO A 989 -0.53 -83.90 50.06
N GLY A 990 -1.70 -83.83 50.70
CA GLY A 990 -1.86 -83.78 52.16
C GLY A 990 -2.37 -82.47 52.77
N SER A 991 -2.85 -81.47 52.01
CA SER A 991 -3.60 -80.36 52.62
C SER A 991 -4.99 -80.82 53.06
N SER A 992 -5.40 -80.39 54.25
CA SER A 992 -6.62 -80.82 54.94
C SER A 992 -7.88 -80.04 54.54
N ASP A 993 -7.72 -78.97 53.75
CA ASP A 993 -8.79 -78.13 53.23
C ASP A 993 -8.59 -77.92 51.72
N PHE A 994 -9.68 -77.97 50.94
CA PHE A 994 -9.66 -77.63 49.51
C PHE A 994 -10.92 -76.85 49.12
N THR A 995 -10.78 -75.95 48.15
CA THR A 995 -11.88 -75.09 47.67
C THR A 995 -12.23 -75.45 46.24
N LEU A 996 -13.50 -75.77 45.98
CA LEU A 996 -14.04 -75.85 44.62
C LEU A 996 -14.53 -74.46 44.21
N ARG A 997 -14.08 -73.95 43.05
CA ARG A 997 -14.57 -72.70 42.45
C ARG A 997 -15.22 -72.98 41.09
N TRP A 998 -16.37 -72.36 40.82
CA TRP A 998 -17.07 -72.48 39.53
C TRP A 998 -17.92 -71.24 39.24
N ASN A 999 -18.21 -70.98 37.96
CA ASN A 999 -19.09 -69.90 37.55
C ASN A 999 -20.51 -70.46 37.33
N ALA A 1000 -21.54 -69.81 37.89
CA ALA A 1000 -22.94 -70.18 37.66
C ALA A 1000 -23.77 -68.96 37.25
N LEU A 1001 -24.84 -69.20 36.48
CA LEU A 1001 -25.81 -68.17 36.12
C LEU A 1001 -26.57 -67.68 37.37
N PRO A 1002 -26.87 -66.38 37.48
CA PRO A 1002 -27.64 -65.83 38.59
C PRO A 1002 -28.98 -66.56 38.76
N GLY A 1003 -29.18 -67.22 39.90
CA GLY A 1003 -30.45 -67.88 40.26
C GLY A 1003 -30.57 -69.38 39.90
N ALA A 1004 -29.53 -70.01 39.33
CA ALA A 1004 -29.52 -71.45 39.10
C ALA A 1004 -29.28 -72.24 40.42
N SER A 1005 -30.06 -73.31 40.67
CA SER A 1005 -29.79 -74.25 41.76
C SER A 1005 -28.70 -75.23 41.36
N TYR A 1006 -27.84 -75.67 42.28
CA TYR A 1006 -26.77 -76.65 42.01
C TYR A 1006 -26.55 -77.57 43.21
N SER A 1007 -25.95 -78.74 43.00
CA SER A 1007 -25.54 -79.65 44.08
C SER A 1007 -24.10 -80.10 43.89
N VAL A 1008 -23.38 -80.36 44.98
CA VAL A 1008 -22.04 -80.96 44.93
C VAL A 1008 -22.16 -82.42 45.32
N GLU A 1009 -21.76 -83.30 44.41
CA GLU A 1009 -21.77 -84.74 44.63
C GLU A 1009 -20.35 -85.28 44.75
N ALA A 1010 -20.18 -86.33 45.57
CA ALA A 1010 -18.92 -87.02 45.77
C ALA A 1010 -19.05 -88.53 45.52
N THR A 1011 -17.95 -89.17 45.15
CA THR A 1011 -17.85 -90.64 45.04
C THR A 1011 -16.44 -91.11 45.33
N ASP A 1012 -16.28 -92.30 45.91
CA ASP A 1012 -14.96 -92.89 46.18
C ASP A 1012 -14.32 -93.49 44.91
N HIS A 1013 -15.10 -93.69 43.83
CA HIS A 1013 -14.65 -94.30 42.58
C HIS A 1013 -15.36 -93.70 41.35
N LEU A 1014 -14.63 -93.50 40.25
CA LEU A 1014 -15.14 -92.90 38.99
C LEU A 1014 -16.38 -93.60 38.38
N THR A 1015 -16.63 -94.88 38.72
CA THR A 1015 -17.61 -95.73 38.04
C THR A 1015 -18.80 -96.17 38.89
N ASN A 1016 -18.90 -95.75 40.16
CA ASN A 1016 -20.03 -96.11 41.06
C ASN A 1016 -20.88 -94.89 41.46
N ALA A 1017 -22.08 -95.17 42.01
CA ALA A 1017 -23.13 -94.20 42.32
C ALA A 1017 -22.61 -92.97 43.11
N TRP A 1018 -22.88 -91.79 42.56
CA TRP A 1018 -22.55 -90.50 43.16
C TRP A 1018 -23.55 -90.16 44.26
N GLU A 1019 -23.07 -89.70 45.41
CA GLU A 1019 -23.90 -89.25 46.52
C GLU A 1019 -23.77 -87.75 46.72
N VAL A 1020 -24.85 -87.10 47.13
CA VAL A 1020 -24.84 -85.65 47.39
C VAL A 1020 -24.00 -85.39 48.63
N ALA A 1021 -22.85 -84.74 48.45
CA ALA A 1021 -21.95 -84.36 49.52
C ALA A 1021 -22.51 -83.16 50.29
N THR A 1022 -23.14 -82.22 49.58
CA THR A 1022 -23.90 -81.11 50.19
C THR A 1022 -24.91 -80.53 49.19
N ASN A 1023 -26.08 -80.14 49.70
CA ASN A 1023 -27.07 -79.37 48.94
C ASN A 1023 -26.83 -77.89 49.18
N LEU A 1024 -26.48 -77.16 48.12
CA LEU A 1024 -26.23 -75.72 48.19
C LEU A 1024 -27.33 -74.99 47.43
N SER A 1025 -28.16 -74.25 48.14
CA SER A 1025 -29.17 -73.38 47.53
C SER A 1025 -28.84 -71.93 47.86
N GLY A 1026 -28.47 -71.15 46.85
CA GLY A 1026 -28.22 -69.72 47.02
C GLY A 1026 -28.17 -68.96 45.70
N SER A 1027 -28.86 -67.82 45.66
CA SER A 1027 -28.83 -66.88 44.54
C SER A 1027 -27.55 -66.03 44.61
N TYR A 1028 -26.51 -66.48 43.93
CA TYR A 1028 -25.22 -65.77 43.88
C TYR A 1028 -24.88 -65.39 42.43
N THR A 1029 -24.32 -64.20 42.23
CA THR A 1029 -23.86 -63.64 40.93
C THR A 1029 -22.33 -63.64 40.89
N GLY A 1030 -21.71 -64.31 39.91
CA GLY A 1030 -20.24 -64.33 39.70
C GLY A 1030 -19.58 -65.69 39.95
N THR A 1031 -18.28 -65.67 40.26
CA THR A 1031 -17.51 -66.87 40.62
C THR A 1031 -17.90 -67.36 42.00
N ASN A 1032 -18.53 -68.53 42.06
CA ASN A 1032 -18.91 -69.21 43.29
C ASN A 1032 -17.75 -70.06 43.80
N SER A 1033 -17.65 -70.20 45.11
CA SER A 1033 -16.71 -71.10 45.76
C SER A 1033 -17.34 -71.83 46.93
N PHE A 1034 -16.89 -73.05 47.17
CA PHE A 1034 -17.24 -73.82 48.36
C PHE A 1034 -16.00 -74.51 48.92
N THR A 1035 -15.74 -74.28 50.21
CA THR A 1035 -14.57 -74.82 50.92
C THR A 1035 -15.02 -75.92 51.86
N PHE A 1036 -14.39 -77.09 51.75
CA PHE A 1036 -14.57 -78.19 52.69
C PHE A 1036 -13.54 -78.06 53.81
N GLU A 1037 -14.01 -77.88 55.06
CA GLU A 1037 -13.16 -77.70 56.25
C GLU A 1037 -13.39 -78.85 57.26
N GLY A 1038 -12.33 -79.59 57.63
CA GLY A 1038 -12.32 -80.52 58.78
C GLY A 1038 -12.26 -82.05 58.51
N ASP A 1039 -11.59 -82.75 59.45
CA ASP A 1039 -11.30 -84.20 59.64
C ASP A 1039 -11.10 -85.10 58.40
N THR A 1040 -9.85 -85.53 58.21
CA THR A 1040 -9.28 -86.09 56.96
C THR A 1040 -9.88 -87.43 56.52
N ALA A 1041 -10.62 -88.13 57.37
CA ALA A 1041 -11.11 -89.48 57.06
C ALA A 1041 -12.38 -89.52 56.18
N LEU A 1042 -13.15 -88.42 56.09
CA LEU A 1042 -14.43 -88.40 55.35
C LEU A 1042 -14.34 -87.83 53.93
N TYR A 1043 -13.31 -87.01 53.64
CA TYR A 1043 -13.27 -86.20 52.41
C TYR A 1043 -12.03 -86.41 51.53
N SER A 1044 -10.98 -87.04 52.06
CA SER A 1044 -9.79 -87.39 51.27
C SER A 1044 -9.99 -88.73 50.55
N ASN A 1045 -9.51 -88.83 49.30
CA ASN A 1045 -9.70 -89.95 48.35
C ASN A 1045 -11.10 -90.10 47.70
N ARG A 1046 -11.87 -89.02 47.58
CA ARG A 1046 -13.12 -88.98 46.78
C ARG A 1046 -12.99 -88.08 45.56
N PHE A 1047 -13.72 -88.39 44.50
CA PHE A 1047 -13.94 -87.50 43.36
C PHE A 1047 -15.17 -86.63 43.63
N TYR A 1048 -15.11 -85.36 43.25
CA TYR A 1048 -16.19 -84.39 43.44
C TYR A 1048 -16.67 -83.83 42.09
N ARG A 1049 -17.96 -83.53 41.97
CA ARG A 1049 -18.54 -82.85 40.80
C ARG A 1049 -19.62 -81.85 41.21
N VAL A 1050 -19.79 -80.80 40.42
CA VAL A 1050 -20.93 -79.86 40.53
C VAL A 1050 -21.98 -80.27 39.51
N VAL A 1051 -23.20 -80.53 39.96
CA VAL A 1051 -24.33 -80.94 39.10
C VAL A 1051 -25.34 -79.81 39.04
N TYR A 1052 -25.67 -79.40 37.82
CA TYR A 1052 -26.76 -78.48 37.52
C TYR A 1052 -28.02 -79.30 37.20
N PRO A 1053 -29.18 -78.98 37.77
CA PRO A 1053 -30.44 -79.54 37.29
C PRO A 1053 -30.61 -79.11 35.84
N ALA A 1054 -30.79 -80.08 34.95
CA ALA A 1054 -30.95 -79.86 33.52
C ALA A 1054 -31.98 -78.76 33.24
N ALA A 1055 -31.62 -77.88 32.30
CA ALA A 1055 -32.20 -76.58 31.99
C ALA A 1055 -33.68 -76.60 31.53
N PRO A 1056 -34.21 -75.42 31.20
CA PRO A 1056 -34.60 -75.19 29.81
C PRO A 1056 -33.60 -74.32 29.05
#